data_AF-A0A957SAY6-F1
#
_entry.id   AF-A0A957SAY6-F1
#
_cell.length_a   1.000
_cell.length_b   1.000
_cell.length_c   1.000
_cell.angle_alpha   90.00
_cell.angle_beta   90.00
_cell.angle_gamma   90.00
#
_symmetry.space_group_name_H-M   'P 1'
#
loop_
_entity.id
_entity.type
_entity.pdbx_description
1 polymer ?
#
loop_
_entity_poly.entity_id
_entity_poly.type
_entity_poly.pdbx_seq_one_letter_code
_entity_poly.pdbx_strand_id
1 'polypeptide(L)'
;MVRFLFLTVLVVLSSALTSCGGLRDSTVLEGRILLWHAWQGSEAETLNNLIDKFHDIYPGITVISSSYAPEDLEHEFRDKSSQGLGPDLLIGEQMWIPELADELLIQPMDETNIDPERYLSSALTTLRYQGKLYGLPLSVQTWGLYYNKRLVKTEPPHTLDALIEQAEGGVKVAINTNFADAFWGIQAFGGQLMDENGRVVLNQGGFTNWLDWLVEAQNAPNIIMSSDGEMLETLFRDGEVAYYVGRSTKLHDFQETFGEDTIGVAPLPSGPTDLAGPFLEAEPLLLSSASSPVQTKRALLLIEFLTNIEQQRKLAQQTGRIPANPQVRIDRRVSPAVAGFVEQSKSVAPLLLITQTFDAIAMGQDAYVQTLEGMLTSVEAANRLTEHVNSKFGYESLPASLLATACPIGGYIEIWHSWSGPDADALTQVGALYEERCPESRVTFTAYGPDELLDRYQEAVRNGEGPDLCLLHANALAPLIDEGLVEDMSHLIEPDFLQRYAPAVPDALRRNTNLYGLPLTIDTMALYYNSKLVEEPPVALGDLLSQLDADRQIAFSYRPFDSAHWGVSAFGGKIFNTEGELALNDGGFAEWLEWLQMARDRPGVLLTRSQTEAERLFATAEASFLVGQRSALRNLQAALGPDAPRVAPLPAGPEGVSGPLLQVDGFVLNPTLEEHEMAAALAFARFTTDVESQDMLMDLAELAPANINVTDVEAHPAVAGFLEQAKTAVISPNRPQMRVIRDLGNTIYEKVLEQNSDPTETLADFTTFIQSVAETSPDNPLHVEAQNCTEAGRLLLWHSAQGVDASTLQQIVADFARICPDVQIDIEYVAAEELPGRLAAVSGDMTMQGDGDNLASDAERAPDLFLAPHDLVVPLSDGRLIKPVTPWVTSASLIPYLPESIRGLTYKESLYGVPYTVNTMALYVNTDLVNKTPASLQDLFAQASPAEPLALNSSFEGAFWGVLAFGRQPVEDKGDAGGIALQLEQTGLVDWLSWLQEASHNPGIVMSADPARLRELFASGNA
;
A
#
# COMPACT_ATOMS: atom_id res chain seq x y z
N MET A 1 -64.18 -2.10 35.31
CA MET A 1 -63.63 -1.09 34.38
C MET A 1 -63.19 -1.80 33.09
N VAL A 2 -64.13 -2.41 32.36
CA VAL A 2 -63.88 -3.25 31.16
C VAL A 2 -65.02 -3.02 30.13
N ARG A 3 -65.42 -1.75 29.93
CA ARG A 3 -66.51 -1.43 28.98
C ARG A 3 -66.31 -0.13 28.19
N PHE A 4 -65.10 0.44 28.22
CA PHE A 4 -64.80 1.70 27.52
C PHE A 4 -63.67 1.62 26.48
N LEU A 5 -63.10 0.44 26.20
CA LEU A 5 -62.02 0.28 25.22
C LEU A 5 -62.43 -0.37 23.88
N PHE A 6 -63.69 -0.84 23.75
CA PHE A 6 -64.14 -1.55 22.55
C PHE A 6 -64.88 -0.68 21.52
N LEU A 7 -65.20 0.58 21.85
CA LEU A 7 -65.95 1.48 20.96
C LEU A 7 -65.08 2.46 20.16
N THR A 8 -63.80 2.61 20.50
CA THR A 8 -62.89 3.55 19.83
C THR A 8 -62.10 2.91 18.66
N VAL A 9 -62.05 1.58 18.58
CA VAL A 9 -61.35 0.85 17.51
C VAL A 9 -62.25 0.58 16.29
N LEU A 10 -63.58 0.68 16.42
CA LEU A 10 -64.52 0.43 15.32
C LEU A 10 -64.94 1.69 14.53
N VAL A 11 -64.65 2.90 15.04
CA VAL A 11 -64.97 4.17 14.35
C VAL A 11 -63.78 4.72 13.55
N VAL A 12 -62.56 4.22 13.77
CA VAL A 12 -61.38 4.57 12.95
C VAL A 12 -61.24 3.66 11.71
N LEU A 13 -61.91 2.50 11.68
CA LEU A 13 -61.92 1.62 10.50
C LEU A 13 -63.04 1.94 9.48
N SER A 14 -63.93 2.90 9.78
CA SER A 14 -65.10 3.24 8.94
C SER A 14 -64.98 4.57 8.20
N SER A 15 -63.86 5.29 8.39
CA SER A 15 -63.58 6.60 7.75
C SER A 15 -62.46 6.56 6.69
N ALA A 16 -61.95 5.37 6.34
CA ALA A 16 -61.02 5.17 5.22
C ALA A 16 -61.69 4.66 3.92
N LEU A 17 -63.02 4.56 3.89
CA LEU A 17 -63.81 4.03 2.77
C LEU A 17 -64.90 5.03 2.35
N THR A 18 -64.51 6.23 1.92
CA THR A 18 -65.22 7.08 0.94
C THR A 18 -64.56 8.46 0.86
N SER A 19 -63.43 8.54 0.15
CA SER A 19 -63.08 9.73 -0.61
C SER A 19 -63.10 9.32 -2.08
N CYS A 20 -64.29 9.39 -2.68
CA CYS A 20 -64.47 9.32 -4.13
C CYS A 20 -64.18 10.69 -4.72
N GLY A 21 -63.43 10.76 -5.82
CA GLY A 21 -63.52 11.92 -6.71
C GLY A 21 -62.33 12.26 -7.59
N GLY A 22 -61.63 11.29 -8.18
CA GLY A 22 -60.67 11.57 -9.25
C GLY A 22 -60.05 10.30 -9.82
N LEU A 23 -60.27 10.06 -11.11
CA LEU A 23 -59.60 9.05 -11.95
C LEU A 23 -60.04 7.58 -11.78
N ARG A 24 -61.32 7.32 -12.03
CA ARG A 24 -61.75 6.07 -12.69
C ARG A 24 -62.41 6.42 -14.01
N ASP A 25 -61.57 6.74 -15.00
CA ASP A 25 -61.98 6.62 -16.39
C ASP A 25 -61.71 5.17 -16.81
N SER A 26 -62.62 4.26 -16.44
CA SER A 26 -62.57 2.87 -16.87
C SER A 26 -63.06 2.78 -18.32
N THR A 27 -62.23 3.26 -19.25
CA THR A 27 -62.29 2.77 -20.62
C THR A 27 -61.78 1.33 -20.58
N VAL A 28 -62.65 0.38 -20.93
CA VAL A 28 -62.20 -1.00 -21.12
C VAL A 28 -61.22 -0.97 -22.29
N LEU A 29 -59.94 -1.29 -22.04
CA LEU A 29 -58.88 -1.31 -23.06
C LEU A 29 -59.07 -2.56 -23.95
N GLU A 30 -60.11 -2.60 -24.79
CA GLU A 30 -60.37 -3.69 -25.74
C GLU A 30 -59.82 -3.37 -27.12
N GLY A 31 -59.18 -4.32 -27.81
CA GLY A 31 -58.72 -4.16 -29.20
C GLY A 31 -57.46 -4.95 -29.53
N ARG A 32 -56.88 -4.66 -30.70
CA ARG A 32 -55.66 -5.34 -31.18
C ARG A 32 -54.41 -4.47 -31.04
N ILE A 33 -53.26 -5.12 -30.86
CA ILE A 33 -51.92 -4.57 -31.07
C ILE A 33 -51.08 -5.50 -31.95
N LEU A 34 -50.21 -4.94 -32.77
CA LEU A 34 -49.27 -5.66 -33.64
C LEU A 34 -47.87 -5.63 -33.02
N LEU A 35 -47.26 -6.80 -32.86
CA LEU A 35 -45.90 -7.00 -32.34
C LEU A 35 -45.02 -7.60 -33.44
N TRP A 36 -43.92 -6.94 -33.79
CA TRP A 36 -42.90 -7.50 -34.69
C TRP A 36 -41.62 -7.85 -33.93
N HIS A 37 -40.98 -8.95 -34.34
CA HIS A 37 -39.74 -9.45 -33.75
C HIS A 37 -38.94 -10.31 -34.74
N ALA A 38 -37.68 -10.57 -34.43
CA ALA A 38 -36.80 -11.45 -35.22
C ALA A 38 -36.66 -12.86 -34.64
N TRP A 39 -37.25 -13.14 -33.48
CA TRP A 39 -37.12 -14.44 -32.81
C TRP A 39 -37.64 -15.59 -33.68
N GLN A 40 -36.88 -16.70 -33.69
CA GLN A 40 -37.15 -17.91 -34.47
C GLN A 40 -37.22 -19.14 -33.56
N GLY A 41 -37.67 -20.28 -34.10
CA GLY A 41 -37.62 -21.58 -33.42
C GLY A 41 -38.25 -21.56 -32.02
N SER A 42 -37.51 -22.11 -31.04
CA SER A 42 -37.92 -22.24 -29.63
C SER A 42 -38.16 -20.88 -28.94
N GLU A 43 -37.46 -19.82 -29.35
CA GLU A 43 -37.67 -18.47 -28.82
C GLU A 43 -39.04 -17.92 -29.25
N ALA A 44 -39.38 -18.05 -30.54
CA ALA A 44 -40.68 -17.62 -31.06
C ALA A 44 -41.85 -18.39 -30.41
N GLU A 45 -41.69 -19.70 -30.20
CA GLU A 45 -42.66 -20.52 -29.47
C GLU A 45 -42.82 -20.04 -28.03
N THR A 46 -41.72 -19.71 -27.35
CA THR A 46 -41.74 -19.19 -25.98
C THR A 46 -42.49 -17.85 -25.91
N LEU A 47 -42.21 -16.91 -26.83
CA LEU A 47 -42.90 -15.62 -26.88
C LEU A 47 -44.40 -15.79 -27.12
N ASN A 48 -44.80 -16.65 -28.06
CA ASN A 48 -46.22 -16.92 -28.34
C ASN A 48 -46.92 -17.52 -27.11
N ASN A 49 -46.28 -18.44 -26.39
CA ASN A 49 -46.83 -18.97 -25.13
C ASN A 49 -47.00 -17.91 -24.03
N LEU A 50 -46.12 -16.89 -24.00
CA LEU A 50 -46.27 -15.75 -23.09
C LEU A 50 -47.41 -14.84 -23.52
N ILE A 51 -47.57 -14.61 -24.84
CA ILE A 51 -48.69 -13.86 -25.40
C ILE A 51 -50.03 -14.52 -25.08
N ASP A 52 -50.12 -15.85 -25.15
CA ASP A 52 -51.33 -16.59 -24.77
C ASP A 52 -51.69 -16.37 -23.29
N LYS A 53 -50.69 -16.40 -22.40
CA LYS A 53 -50.88 -16.09 -20.96
C LYS A 53 -51.28 -14.63 -20.72
N PHE A 54 -50.76 -13.70 -21.52
CA PHE A 54 -51.19 -12.31 -21.47
C PHE A 54 -52.67 -12.20 -21.86
N HIS A 55 -53.12 -12.94 -22.88
CA HIS A 55 -54.52 -12.97 -23.29
C HIS A 55 -55.44 -13.55 -22.19
N ASP A 56 -54.98 -14.56 -21.45
CA ASP A 56 -55.75 -15.11 -20.31
C ASP A 56 -56.01 -14.05 -19.22
N ILE A 57 -55.07 -13.12 -18.99
CA ILE A 57 -55.19 -12.04 -18.01
C ILE A 57 -55.97 -10.84 -18.58
N TYR A 58 -55.77 -10.55 -19.87
CA TYR A 58 -56.36 -9.42 -20.57
C TYR A 58 -57.16 -9.89 -21.81
N PRO A 59 -58.31 -10.56 -21.62
CA PRO A 59 -59.05 -11.19 -22.73
C PRO A 59 -59.60 -10.19 -23.75
N GLY A 60 -59.69 -8.91 -23.39
CA GLY A 60 -60.08 -7.84 -24.31
C GLY A 60 -58.97 -7.38 -25.26
N ILE A 61 -57.71 -7.76 -25.00
CA ILE A 61 -56.56 -7.37 -25.83
C ILE A 61 -56.09 -8.57 -26.64
N THR A 62 -56.00 -8.38 -27.97
CA THR A 62 -55.43 -9.36 -28.89
C THR A 62 -54.07 -8.88 -29.37
N VAL A 63 -53.02 -9.67 -29.13
CA VAL A 63 -51.67 -9.41 -29.66
C VAL A 63 -51.49 -10.24 -30.92
N ILE A 64 -51.18 -9.58 -32.04
CA ILE A 64 -50.83 -10.24 -33.29
C ILE A 64 -49.31 -10.21 -33.38
N SER A 65 -48.66 -11.36 -33.21
CA SER A 65 -47.20 -11.47 -33.35
C SER A 65 -46.81 -11.79 -34.79
N SER A 66 -45.76 -11.16 -35.31
CA SER A 66 -45.19 -11.44 -36.63
C SER A 66 -43.67 -11.53 -36.53
N SER A 67 -43.14 -12.69 -36.92
CA SER A 67 -41.70 -12.94 -36.97
C SER A 67 -41.14 -12.64 -38.36
N TYR A 68 -39.99 -11.99 -38.40
CA TYR A 68 -39.22 -11.66 -39.60
C TYR A 68 -37.82 -12.30 -39.52
N ALA A 69 -37.15 -12.41 -40.66
CA ALA A 69 -35.72 -12.72 -40.65
C ALA A 69 -34.96 -11.56 -39.95
N PRO A 70 -33.93 -11.84 -39.12
CA PRO A 70 -33.17 -10.81 -38.41
C PRO A 70 -32.67 -9.69 -39.32
N GLU A 71 -32.14 -10.04 -40.50
CA GLU A 71 -31.62 -9.10 -41.50
C GLU A 71 -32.68 -8.23 -42.18
N ASP A 72 -33.95 -8.65 -42.17
CA ASP A 72 -35.05 -7.94 -42.86
C ASP A 72 -35.86 -7.03 -41.92
N LEU A 73 -35.86 -7.31 -40.61
CA LEU A 73 -36.80 -6.71 -39.66
C LEU A 73 -36.68 -5.18 -39.59
N GLU A 74 -35.47 -4.65 -39.49
CA GLU A 74 -35.25 -3.20 -39.38
C GLU A 74 -35.72 -2.48 -40.65
N HIS A 75 -35.34 -3.01 -41.81
CA HIS A 75 -35.71 -2.42 -43.11
C HIS A 75 -37.22 -2.42 -43.32
N GLU A 76 -37.89 -3.54 -43.08
CA GLU A 76 -39.35 -3.63 -43.19
C GLU A 76 -40.06 -2.75 -42.16
N PHE A 77 -39.55 -2.68 -40.92
CA PHE A 77 -40.09 -1.77 -39.91
C PHE A 77 -40.01 -0.31 -40.39
N ARG A 78 -38.87 0.10 -40.93
CA ARG A 78 -38.64 1.47 -41.42
C ARG A 78 -39.55 1.82 -42.59
N ASP A 79 -39.58 0.97 -43.63
CA ASP A 79 -40.42 1.15 -44.81
C ASP A 79 -41.91 1.25 -44.43
N LYS A 80 -42.40 0.29 -43.64
CA LYS A 80 -43.84 0.21 -43.31
C LYS A 80 -44.26 1.28 -42.31
N SER A 81 -43.44 1.59 -41.32
CA SER A 81 -43.73 2.65 -40.34
C SER A 81 -43.79 4.03 -40.98
N SER A 82 -42.93 4.32 -41.97
CA SER A 82 -42.97 5.58 -42.74
C SER A 82 -44.29 5.80 -43.49
N GLN A 83 -45.00 4.70 -43.81
CA GLN A 83 -46.31 4.69 -44.47
C GLN A 83 -47.48 4.60 -43.47
N GLY A 84 -47.21 4.58 -42.17
CA GLY A 84 -48.22 4.38 -41.12
C GLY A 84 -48.76 2.94 -41.03
N LEU A 85 -48.03 1.97 -41.58
CA LEU A 85 -48.38 0.54 -41.62
C LEU A 85 -47.49 -0.32 -40.71
N GLY A 86 -46.65 0.30 -39.89
CA GLY A 86 -45.76 -0.37 -38.94
C GLY A 86 -46.51 -1.03 -37.75
N PRO A 87 -45.80 -1.85 -36.95
CA PRO A 87 -46.34 -2.46 -35.76
C PRO A 87 -46.59 -1.44 -34.64
N ASP A 88 -47.38 -1.82 -33.65
CA ASP A 88 -47.57 -0.99 -32.44
C ASP A 88 -46.36 -1.11 -31.50
N LEU A 89 -45.74 -2.30 -31.47
CA LEU A 89 -44.61 -2.69 -30.63
C LEU A 89 -43.56 -3.45 -31.45
N LEU A 90 -42.29 -3.14 -31.24
CA LEU A 90 -41.16 -3.79 -31.90
C LEU A 90 -40.21 -4.35 -30.83
N ILE A 91 -39.86 -5.64 -30.93
CA ILE A 91 -38.66 -6.18 -30.28
C ILE A 91 -37.53 -6.01 -31.28
N GLY A 92 -36.63 -5.06 -31.02
CA GLY A 92 -35.55 -4.70 -31.94
C GLY A 92 -34.20 -4.67 -31.23
N GLU A 93 -33.22 -4.04 -31.88
CA GLU A 93 -31.90 -3.82 -31.31
C GLU A 93 -31.75 -2.38 -30.82
N GLN A 94 -30.99 -2.18 -29.73
CA GLN A 94 -30.72 -0.84 -29.20
C GLN A 94 -30.02 0.06 -30.23
N MET A 95 -29.20 -0.52 -31.11
CA MET A 95 -28.44 0.20 -32.13
C MET A 95 -29.32 0.90 -33.17
N TRP A 96 -30.58 0.49 -33.31
CA TRP A 96 -31.53 1.12 -34.24
C TRP A 96 -32.14 2.41 -33.68
N ILE A 97 -32.07 2.62 -32.36
CA ILE A 97 -32.76 3.72 -31.68
C ILE A 97 -32.36 5.10 -32.25
N PRO A 98 -31.08 5.45 -32.45
CA PRO A 98 -30.71 6.78 -32.94
C PRO A 98 -31.40 7.12 -34.27
N GLU A 99 -31.29 6.22 -35.24
CA GLU A 99 -31.86 6.43 -36.58
C GLU A 99 -33.39 6.41 -36.57
N LEU A 100 -34.01 5.44 -35.89
CA LEU A 100 -35.48 5.35 -35.81
C LEU A 100 -36.09 6.53 -35.05
N ALA A 101 -35.39 7.07 -34.05
CA ALA A 101 -35.81 8.25 -33.31
C ALA A 101 -35.69 9.53 -34.14
N ASP A 102 -34.58 9.70 -34.87
CA ASP A 102 -34.36 10.87 -35.75
C ASP A 102 -35.35 10.87 -36.93
N GLU A 103 -35.75 9.71 -37.43
CA GLU A 103 -36.81 9.56 -38.44
C GLU A 103 -38.23 9.63 -37.86
N LEU A 104 -38.37 9.82 -36.54
CA LEU A 104 -39.63 9.90 -35.82
C LEU A 104 -40.51 8.63 -35.96
N LEU A 105 -39.91 7.47 -36.20
CA LEU A 105 -40.62 6.20 -36.37
C LEU A 105 -40.94 5.52 -35.03
N ILE A 106 -40.15 5.81 -34.00
CA ILE A 106 -40.38 5.39 -32.62
C ILE A 106 -40.62 6.60 -31.71
N GLN A 107 -41.41 6.41 -30.65
CA GLN A 107 -41.73 7.45 -29.68
C GLN A 107 -40.99 7.23 -28.34
N PRO A 108 -40.59 8.30 -27.64
CA PRO A 108 -40.01 8.18 -26.31
C PRO A 108 -41.05 7.68 -25.30
N MET A 109 -40.58 6.97 -24.28
CA MET A 109 -41.38 6.46 -23.17
C MET A 109 -41.79 7.58 -22.21
N ASP A 110 -42.99 7.48 -21.65
CA ASP A 110 -43.41 8.33 -20.53
C ASP A 110 -42.84 7.77 -19.22
N GLU A 111 -41.70 8.32 -18.82
CA GLU A 111 -40.94 7.88 -17.63
C GLU A 111 -41.73 8.03 -16.32
N THR A 112 -42.79 8.85 -16.28
CA THR A 112 -43.63 9.01 -15.07
C THR A 112 -44.46 7.76 -14.73
N ASN A 113 -44.64 6.86 -15.70
CA ASN A 113 -45.39 5.61 -15.53
C ASN A 113 -44.47 4.38 -15.47
N ILE A 114 -43.15 4.58 -15.42
CA ILE A 114 -42.17 3.49 -15.38
C ILE A 114 -41.62 3.39 -13.96
N ASP A 115 -41.60 2.16 -13.44
CA ASP A 115 -40.87 1.82 -12.23
C ASP A 115 -39.42 1.48 -12.60
N PRO A 116 -38.43 2.36 -12.35
CA PRO A 116 -37.05 2.12 -12.75
C PRO A 116 -36.41 0.95 -11.98
N GLU A 117 -36.87 0.64 -10.76
CA GLU A 117 -36.33 -0.48 -9.96
C GLU A 117 -36.64 -1.86 -10.56
N ARG A 118 -37.57 -1.92 -11.52
CA ARG A 118 -37.89 -3.13 -12.29
C ARG A 118 -36.78 -3.51 -13.28
N TYR A 119 -35.88 -2.60 -13.60
CA TYR A 119 -34.89 -2.78 -14.66
C TYR A 119 -33.48 -2.52 -14.14
N LEU A 120 -32.49 -3.19 -14.73
CA LEU A 120 -31.09 -2.86 -14.52
C LEU A 120 -30.86 -1.41 -14.96
N SER A 121 -30.27 -0.60 -14.09
CA SER A 121 -30.00 0.81 -14.37
C SER A 121 -29.14 0.98 -15.62
N SER A 122 -28.10 0.16 -15.75
CA SER A 122 -27.24 0.09 -16.94
C SER A 122 -28.03 -0.22 -18.21
N ALA A 123 -29.01 -1.13 -18.17
CA ALA A 123 -29.85 -1.45 -19.32
C ALA A 123 -30.81 -0.30 -19.69
N LEU A 124 -31.32 0.47 -18.73
CA LEU A 124 -32.09 1.68 -19.04
C LEU A 124 -31.22 2.75 -19.68
N THR A 125 -29.97 2.89 -19.22
CA THR A 125 -29.01 3.85 -19.77
C THR A 125 -28.70 3.58 -21.24
N THR A 126 -28.54 2.31 -21.65
CA THR A 126 -28.25 1.97 -23.05
C THR A 126 -29.40 2.27 -24.01
N LEU A 127 -30.63 2.41 -23.50
CA LEU A 127 -31.84 2.70 -24.30
C LEU A 127 -32.17 4.19 -24.37
N ARG A 128 -31.27 5.06 -23.89
CA ARG A 128 -31.42 6.51 -23.95
C ARG A 128 -30.73 7.08 -25.18
N TYR A 129 -31.45 7.98 -25.86
CA TYR A 129 -30.92 8.78 -26.95
C TYR A 129 -31.40 10.22 -26.79
N GLN A 130 -30.49 11.19 -26.95
CA GLN A 130 -30.77 12.62 -26.74
C GLN A 130 -31.52 12.93 -25.43
N GLY A 131 -31.13 12.24 -24.34
CA GLY A 131 -31.71 12.40 -23.00
C GLY A 131 -33.08 11.76 -22.77
N LYS A 132 -33.67 11.09 -23.77
CA LYS A 132 -34.99 10.43 -23.67
C LYS A 132 -34.84 8.92 -23.72
N LEU A 133 -35.65 8.21 -22.93
CA LEU A 133 -35.76 6.76 -22.98
C LEU A 133 -36.67 6.35 -24.16
N TYR A 134 -36.19 5.49 -25.07
CA TYR A 134 -36.96 5.07 -26.25
C TYR A 134 -37.50 3.63 -26.20
N GLY A 135 -37.08 2.87 -25.19
CA GLY A 135 -37.47 1.47 -25.03
C GLY A 135 -37.42 1.02 -23.57
N LEU A 136 -38.03 -0.13 -23.30
CA LEU A 136 -37.86 -0.85 -22.04
C LEU A 136 -37.16 -2.18 -22.31
N PRO A 137 -36.18 -2.59 -21.49
CA PRO A 137 -35.36 -3.75 -21.81
C PRO A 137 -36.13 -5.04 -21.55
N LEU A 138 -36.24 -5.89 -22.58
CA LEU A 138 -36.82 -7.24 -22.48
C LEU A 138 -35.81 -8.22 -21.92
N SER A 139 -34.57 -8.15 -22.42
CA SER A 139 -33.42 -8.91 -21.97
C SER A 139 -32.14 -8.08 -22.09
N VAL A 140 -31.07 -8.50 -21.43
CA VAL A 140 -29.73 -7.92 -21.58
C VAL A 140 -28.76 -8.92 -22.18
N GLN A 141 -27.68 -8.39 -22.77
CA GLN A 141 -26.64 -9.15 -23.43
C GLN A 141 -25.28 -8.64 -22.95
N THR A 142 -24.36 -9.56 -22.67
CA THR A 142 -23.00 -9.24 -22.21
C THR A 142 -22.03 -10.36 -22.56
N TRP A 143 -20.76 -10.24 -22.18
CA TRP A 143 -19.70 -11.22 -22.43
C TRP A 143 -19.43 -12.07 -21.20
N GLY A 144 -18.90 -13.26 -21.38
CA GLY A 144 -18.58 -14.17 -20.28
C GLY A 144 -17.48 -15.15 -20.68
N LEU A 145 -16.86 -15.77 -19.67
CA LEU A 145 -15.86 -16.79 -19.90
C LEU A 145 -16.55 -18.14 -20.11
N TYR A 146 -16.75 -18.50 -21.39
CA TYR A 146 -17.19 -19.84 -21.74
C TYR A 146 -16.06 -20.83 -21.45
N TYR A 147 -16.42 -21.98 -20.92
CA TYR A 147 -15.48 -23.07 -20.72
C TYR A 147 -16.06 -24.43 -21.07
N ASN A 148 -15.22 -25.26 -21.69
CA ASN A 148 -15.57 -26.63 -22.00
C ASN A 148 -15.24 -27.53 -20.80
N LYS A 149 -16.28 -28.01 -20.10
CA LYS A 149 -16.14 -28.86 -18.89
C LYS A 149 -15.43 -30.19 -19.16
N ARG A 150 -15.28 -30.60 -20.43
CA ARG A 150 -14.49 -31.80 -20.78
C ARG A 150 -12.99 -31.51 -20.77
N LEU A 151 -12.59 -30.27 -21.06
CA LEU A 151 -11.19 -29.84 -21.15
C LEU A 151 -10.71 -29.24 -19.83
N VAL A 152 -11.57 -28.49 -19.15
CA VAL A 152 -11.27 -27.87 -17.85
C VAL A 152 -11.48 -28.88 -16.71
N LYS A 153 -10.43 -29.12 -15.91
CA LYS A 153 -10.44 -30.04 -14.75
C LYS A 153 -10.40 -29.33 -13.40
N THR A 154 -10.02 -28.06 -13.41
CA THR A 154 -9.95 -27.15 -12.27
C THR A 154 -11.16 -26.22 -12.27
N GLU A 155 -11.25 -25.32 -11.29
CA GLU A 155 -12.22 -24.23 -11.37
C GLU A 155 -11.78 -23.20 -12.44
N PRO A 156 -12.74 -22.57 -13.16
CA PRO A 156 -12.43 -21.47 -14.07
C PRO A 156 -11.68 -20.33 -13.37
N PRO A 157 -10.71 -19.68 -14.03
CA PRO A 157 -9.92 -18.63 -13.43
C PRO A 157 -10.79 -17.44 -13.03
N HIS A 158 -10.59 -16.95 -11.80
CA HIS A 158 -11.28 -15.80 -11.27
C HIS A 158 -10.52 -14.48 -11.49
N THR A 159 -9.20 -14.54 -11.74
CA THR A 159 -8.32 -13.40 -11.98
C THR A 159 -7.53 -13.56 -13.28
N LEU A 160 -7.06 -12.46 -13.85
CA LEU A 160 -6.19 -12.48 -15.03
C LEU A 160 -4.89 -13.26 -14.79
N ASP A 161 -4.29 -13.14 -13.60
CA ASP A 161 -3.09 -13.92 -13.23
C ASP A 161 -3.37 -15.42 -13.22
N ALA A 162 -4.52 -15.84 -12.66
CA ALA A 162 -4.93 -17.25 -12.68
C ALA A 162 -5.24 -17.74 -14.11
N LEU A 163 -5.69 -16.86 -15.01
CA LEU A 163 -5.88 -17.20 -16.41
C LEU A 163 -4.55 -17.48 -17.11
N ILE A 164 -3.54 -16.63 -16.86
CA ILE A 164 -2.16 -16.82 -17.37
C ILE A 164 -1.55 -18.10 -16.78
N GLU A 165 -1.63 -18.31 -15.47
CA GLU A 165 -1.11 -19.51 -14.80
C GLU A 165 -1.73 -20.80 -15.39
N GLN A 166 -3.05 -20.81 -15.60
CA GLN A 166 -3.70 -21.96 -16.24
C GLN A 166 -3.27 -22.14 -17.69
N ALA A 167 -3.02 -21.05 -18.41
CA ALA A 167 -2.51 -21.10 -19.79
C ALA A 167 -1.10 -21.68 -19.85
N GLU A 168 -0.20 -21.24 -18.96
CA GLU A 168 1.13 -21.82 -18.78
C GLU A 168 1.10 -23.30 -18.38
N GLY A 169 0.10 -23.68 -17.58
CA GLY A 169 -0.21 -25.07 -17.23
C GLY A 169 -0.74 -25.94 -18.38
N GLY A 170 -0.93 -25.37 -19.59
CA GLY A 170 -1.34 -26.09 -20.80
C GLY A 170 -2.81 -25.92 -21.18
N VAL A 171 -3.58 -25.08 -20.48
CA VAL A 171 -4.98 -24.81 -20.82
C VAL A 171 -5.06 -23.78 -21.93
N LYS A 172 -5.70 -24.11 -23.05
CA LYS A 172 -5.77 -23.18 -24.19
C LYS A 172 -6.89 -22.16 -24.03
N VAL A 173 -6.58 -20.89 -24.24
CA VAL A 173 -7.49 -19.74 -24.07
C VAL A 173 -7.66 -19.01 -25.40
N ALA A 174 -8.89 -18.66 -25.76
CA ALA A 174 -9.19 -17.76 -26.88
C ALA A 174 -9.72 -16.41 -26.38
N ILE A 175 -9.04 -15.32 -26.74
CA ILE A 175 -9.40 -13.94 -26.37
C ILE A 175 -9.57 -13.12 -27.65
N ASN A 176 -10.72 -12.47 -27.79
CA ASN A 176 -10.99 -11.58 -28.89
C ASN A 176 -10.34 -10.21 -28.63
N THR A 177 -9.56 -9.70 -29.60
CA THR A 177 -8.91 -8.38 -29.55
C THR A 177 -9.62 -7.33 -30.41
N ASN A 178 -10.89 -7.55 -30.73
CA ASN A 178 -11.77 -6.47 -31.16
C ASN A 178 -12.02 -5.52 -29.99
N PHE A 179 -11.93 -4.20 -30.20
CA PHE A 179 -12.00 -3.23 -29.10
C PHE A 179 -13.27 -3.34 -28.25
N ALA A 180 -14.43 -3.49 -28.87
CA ALA A 180 -15.69 -3.62 -28.14
C ALA A 180 -15.76 -4.95 -27.37
N ASP A 181 -15.30 -6.03 -27.98
CA ASP A 181 -15.30 -7.37 -27.36
C ASP A 181 -14.25 -7.54 -26.25
N ALA A 182 -13.14 -6.78 -26.29
CA ALA A 182 -12.08 -6.78 -25.27
C ALA A 182 -12.19 -5.60 -24.28
N PHE A 183 -13.22 -4.76 -24.39
CA PHE A 183 -13.41 -3.60 -23.49
C PHE A 183 -13.49 -4.02 -22.00
N TRP A 184 -13.92 -5.25 -21.73
CA TRP A 184 -14.08 -5.76 -20.37
C TRP A 184 -12.83 -5.68 -19.51
N GLY A 185 -11.65 -5.82 -20.12
CA GLY A 185 -10.39 -5.76 -19.40
C GLY A 185 -10.01 -4.34 -18.99
N ILE A 186 -10.52 -3.31 -19.67
CA ILE A 186 -10.31 -1.91 -19.28
C ILE A 186 -10.89 -1.68 -17.88
N GLN A 187 -12.12 -2.13 -17.63
CA GLN A 187 -12.72 -2.07 -16.29
C GLN A 187 -12.05 -2.99 -15.28
N ALA A 188 -11.47 -4.12 -15.71
CA ALA A 188 -10.71 -5.00 -14.83
C ALA A 188 -9.48 -4.29 -14.21
N PHE A 189 -8.92 -3.34 -14.93
CA PHE A 189 -7.86 -2.42 -14.49
C PHE A 189 -8.43 -1.06 -14.00
N GLY A 190 -9.73 -0.99 -13.72
CA GLY A 190 -10.45 0.16 -13.19
C GLY A 190 -10.75 1.27 -14.21
N GLY A 191 -10.33 1.13 -15.46
CA GLY A 191 -10.55 2.16 -16.48
C GLY A 191 -12.01 2.25 -16.91
N GLN A 192 -12.41 3.42 -17.40
CA GLN A 192 -13.73 3.65 -17.99
C GLN A 192 -13.61 4.36 -19.33
N LEU A 193 -14.61 4.19 -20.19
CA LEU A 193 -14.62 4.82 -21.51
C LEU A 193 -14.76 6.35 -21.40
N MET A 194 -15.66 6.81 -20.55
CA MET A 194 -16.03 8.23 -20.40
C MET A 194 -16.29 8.61 -18.94
N ASP A 195 -16.11 9.90 -18.65
CA ASP A 195 -16.55 10.52 -17.39
C ASP A 195 -18.04 10.91 -17.39
N GLU A 196 -18.53 11.44 -16.27
CA GLU A 196 -19.93 11.89 -16.11
C GLU A 196 -20.34 13.03 -17.08
N ASN A 197 -19.37 13.75 -17.65
CA ASN A 197 -19.60 14.82 -18.61
C ASN A 197 -19.60 14.32 -20.07
N GLY A 198 -19.40 13.02 -20.29
CA GLY A 198 -19.32 12.40 -21.61
C GLY A 198 -17.99 12.61 -22.32
N ARG A 199 -16.95 13.03 -21.59
CA ARG A 199 -15.57 13.13 -22.12
C ARG A 199 -14.94 11.74 -22.08
N VAL A 200 -14.24 11.34 -23.15
CA VAL A 200 -13.45 10.09 -23.16
C VAL A 200 -12.27 10.22 -22.21
N VAL A 201 -12.03 9.20 -21.38
CA VAL A 201 -11.00 9.21 -20.32
C VAL A 201 -10.10 7.98 -20.33
N LEU A 202 -9.94 7.36 -21.51
CA LEU A 202 -9.12 6.16 -21.65
C LEU A 202 -7.63 6.39 -21.34
N ASN A 203 -7.15 7.63 -21.29
CA ASN A 203 -5.78 7.96 -20.88
C ASN A 203 -5.56 8.03 -19.36
N GLN A 204 -6.51 7.61 -18.54
CA GLN A 204 -6.41 7.66 -17.07
C GLN A 204 -5.88 6.36 -16.42
N GLY A 205 -5.18 5.50 -17.17
CA GLY A 205 -4.41 4.37 -16.64
C GLY A 205 -5.02 2.99 -16.93
N GLY A 206 -6.31 2.76 -16.63
CA GLY A 206 -6.90 1.43 -16.77
C GLY A 206 -6.86 0.85 -18.20
N PHE A 207 -6.95 1.70 -19.23
CA PHE A 207 -6.78 1.26 -20.62
C PHE A 207 -5.33 0.92 -20.97
N THR A 208 -4.38 1.73 -20.48
CA THR A 208 -2.95 1.50 -20.66
C THR A 208 -2.53 0.17 -20.04
N ASN A 209 -2.95 -0.08 -18.79
CA ASN A 209 -2.63 -1.32 -18.10
C ASN A 209 -3.25 -2.55 -18.79
N TRP A 210 -4.47 -2.40 -19.33
CA TRP A 210 -5.10 -3.45 -20.13
C TRP A 210 -4.33 -3.73 -21.43
N LEU A 211 -3.87 -2.68 -22.11
CA LEU A 211 -3.02 -2.82 -23.30
C LEU A 211 -1.70 -3.53 -22.99
N ASP A 212 -1.04 -3.17 -21.87
CA ASP A 212 0.18 -3.84 -21.42
C ASP A 212 -0.07 -5.33 -21.11
N TRP A 213 -1.18 -5.64 -20.44
CA TRP A 213 -1.59 -7.02 -20.18
C TRP A 213 -1.89 -7.78 -21.48
N LEU A 214 -2.53 -7.16 -22.48
CA LEU A 214 -2.76 -7.79 -23.78
C LEU A 214 -1.45 -8.11 -24.51
N VAL A 215 -0.43 -7.25 -24.38
CA VAL A 215 0.92 -7.50 -24.91
C VAL A 215 1.60 -8.66 -24.18
N GLU A 216 1.48 -8.73 -22.85
CA GLU A 216 1.97 -9.87 -22.06
C GLU A 216 1.27 -11.17 -22.47
N ALA A 217 -0.07 -11.17 -22.49
CA ALA A 217 -0.90 -12.32 -22.83
C ALA A 217 -0.64 -12.82 -24.26
N GLN A 218 -0.32 -11.93 -25.21
CA GLN A 218 0.07 -12.32 -26.57
C GLN A 218 1.35 -13.17 -26.59
N ASN A 219 2.26 -12.95 -25.63
CA ASN A 219 3.52 -13.67 -25.52
C ASN A 219 3.42 -14.91 -24.61
N ALA A 220 2.34 -15.06 -23.85
CA ALA A 220 2.09 -16.21 -23.00
C ALA A 220 1.76 -17.48 -23.81
N PRO A 221 2.26 -18.66 -23.41
CA PRO A 221 1.94 -19.90 -24.10
C PRO A 221 0.45 -20.24 -23.97
N ASN A 222 -0.10 -20.87 -25.01
CA ASN A 222 -1.49 -21.37 -25.07
C ASN A 222 -2.60 -20.29 -25.03
N ILE A 223 -2.25 -19.00 -25.07
CA ILE A 223 -3.20 -17.92 -25.34
C ILE A 223 -3.26 -17.65 -26.84
N ILE A 224 -4.47 -17.67 -27.39
CA ILE A 224 -4.76 -17.38 -28.80
C ILE A 224 -5.56 -16.09 -28.86
N MET A 225 -4.96 -15.06 -29.44
CA MET A 225 -5.56 -13.73 -29.59
C MET A 225 -5.83 -13.43 -31.06
N SER A 226 -7.01 -12.88 -31.36
CA SER A 226 -7.37 -12.43 -32.70
C SER A 226 -8.53 -11.45 -32.65
N SER A 227 -8.57 -10.50 -33.58
CA SER A 227 -9.74 -9.66 -33.82
C SER A 227 -10.81 -10.40 -34.65
N ASP A 228 -10.49 -11.57 -35.20
CA ASP A 228 -11.43 -12.45 -35.90
C ASP A 228 -12.19 -13.31 -34.87
N GLY A 229 -13.31 -12.78 -34.40
CA GLY A 229 -14.16 -13.47 -33.43
C GLY A 229 -14.78 -14.77 -33.94
N GLU A 230 -15.02 -14.90 -35.25
CA GLU A 230 -15.60 -16.11 -35.86
C GLU A 230 -14.58 -17.26 -35.86
N MET A 231 -13.31 -16.95 -36.14
CA MET A 231 -12.21 -17.90 -35.99
C MET A 231 -12.09 -18.39 -34.54
N LEU A 232 -12.10 -17.49 -33.56
CA LEU A 232 -11.98 -17.85 -32.14
C LEU A 232 -13.19 -18.67 -31.66
N GLU A 233 -14.40 -18.32 -32.10
CA GLU A 233 -15.61 -19.10 -31.85
C GLU A 233 -15.47 -20.52 -32.43
N THR A 234 -14.94 -20.65 -33.65
CA THR A 234 -14.72 -21.94 -34.31
C THR A 234 -13.73 -22.81 -33.53
N LEU A 235 -12.61 -22.24 -33.06
CA LEU A 235 -11.66 -22.96 -32.21
C LEU A 235 -12.31 -23.51 -30.94
N PHE A 236 -13.22 -22.75 -30.33
CA PHE A 236 -13.97 -23.22 -29.16
C PHE A 236 -14.95 -24.33 -29.54
N ARG A 237 -15.72 -24.15 -30.63
CA ARG A 237 -16.68 -25.13 -31.18
C ARG A 237 -16.03 -26.48 -31.48
N ASP A 238 -14.84 -26.47 -32.06
CA ASP A 238 -14.08 -27.66 -32.42
C ASP A 238 -13.38 -28.31 -31.20
N GLY A 239 -13.43 -27.67 -30.03
CA GLY A 239 -12.80 -28.14 -28.80
C GLY A 239 -11.28 -27.99 -28.83
N GLU A 240 -10.74 -27.09 -29.64
CA GLU A 240 -9.31 -26.80 -29.70
C GLU A 240 -8.85 -25.88 -28.55
N VAL A 241 -9.75 -25.06 -28.02
CA VAL A 241 -9.51 -24.22 -26.84
C VAL A 241 -10.46 -24.59 -25.70
N ALA A 242 -9.99 -24.45 -24.47
CA ALA A 242 -10.74 -24.77 -23.26
C ALA A 242 -11.57 -23.59 -22.78
N TYR A 243 -11.05 -22.37 -22.94
CA TYR A 243 -11.69 -21.11 -22.57
C TYR A 243 -11.93 -20.23 -23.80
N TYR A 244 -13.07 -19.53 -23.83
CA TYR A 244 -13.43 -18.56 -24.86
C TYR A 244 -14.19 -17.39 -24.24
N VAL A 245 -13.72 -16.17 -24.48
CA VAL A 245 -14.46 -14.95 -24.14
C VAL A 245 -15.52 -14.71 -25.21
N GLY A 246 -16.80 -14.85 -24.85
CA GLY A 246 -17.88 -14.82 -25.83
C GLY A 246 -19.14 -14.13 -25.35
N ARG A 247 -19.98 -13.72 -26.31
CA ARG A 247 -21.28 -13.05 -26.07
C ARG A 247 -22.34 -14.03 -25.59
N SER A 248 -23.19 -13.58 -24.67
CA SER A 248 -24.28 -14.37 -24.10
C SER A 248 -25.30 -14.88 -25.10
N THR A 249 -25.44 -14.22 -26.26
CA THR A 249 -26.32 -14.63 -27.36
C THR A 249 -25.91 -15.97 -27.98
N LYS A 250 -24.65 -16.39 -27.82
CA LYS A 250 -24.14 -17.68 -28.33
C LYS A 250 -24.48 -18.86 -27.43
N LEU A 251 -25.01 -18.63 -26.23
CA LEU A 251 -25.25 -19.68 -25.25
C LEU A 251 -26.17 -20.78 -25.80
N HIS A 252 -27.27 -20.39 -26.47
CA HIS A 252 -28.22 -21.36 -27.02
C HIS A 252 -27.55 -22.25 -28.08
N ASP A 253 -26.85 -21.64 -29.05
CA ASP A 253 -26.14 -22.37 -30.10
C ASP A 253 -25.08 -23.33 -29.54
N PHE A 254 -24.35 -22.92 -28.51
CA PHE A 254 -23.38 -23.79 -27.84
C PHE A 254 -24.05 -24.93 -27.08
N GLN A 255 -25.19 -24.68 -26.43
CA GLN A 255 -25.96 -25.74 -25.77
C GLN A 255 -26.51 -26.76 -26.77
N GLU A 256 -26.99 -26.31 -27.94
CA GLU A 256 -27.41 -27.21 -29.02
C GLU A 256 -26.23 -28.02 -29.58
N THR A 257 -25.07 -27.39 -29.74
CA THR A 257 -23.88 -28.04 -30.33
C THR A 257 -23.23 -29.04 -29.38
N PHE A 258 -23.02 -28.67 -28.11
CA PHE A 258 -22.23 -29.46 -27.15
C PHE A 258 -23.07 -30.28 -26.16
N GLY A 259 -24.35 -29.93 -26.00
CA GLY A 259 -25.19 -30.34 -24.88
C GLY A 259 -24.99 -29.44 -23.66
N GLU A 260 -26.10 -29.13 -22.99
CA GLU A 260 -26.17 -28.20 -21.85
C GLU A 260 -25.19 -28.54 -20.70
N ASP A 261 -24.96 -29.83 -20.43
CA ASP A 261 -24.07 -30.28 -19.36
C ASP A 261 -22.57 -30.12 -19.68
N THR A 262 -22.21 -29.88 -20.95
CA THR A 262 -20.81 -29.83 -21.40
C THR A 262 -20.19 -28.44 -21.31
N ILE A 263 -21.02 -27.40 -21.38
CA ILE A 263 -20.58 -26.01 -21.39
C ILE A 263 -20.83 -25.38 -20.02
N GLY A 264 -19.87 -24.59 -19.57
CA GLY A 264 -20.02 -23.69 -18.44
C GLY A 264 -19.77 -22.25 -18.86
N VAL A 265 -20.29 -21.32 -18.06
CA VAL A 265 -20.03 -19.89 -18.15
C VAL A 265 -19.65 -19.42 -16.77
N ALA A 266 -18.52 -18.73 -16.67
CA ALA A 266 -18.09 -17.99 -15.50
C ALA A 266 -18.08 -16.48 -15.83
N PRO A 267 -18.15 -15.61 -14.81
CA PRO A 267 -17.73 -14.23 -14.98
C PRO A 267 -16.33 -14.16 -15.60
N LEU A 268 -16.07 -13.09 -16.35
CA LEU A 268 -14.75 -12.79 -16.88
C LEU A 268 -13.77 -12.57 -15.71
N PRO A 269 -12.49 -12.95 -15.87
CA PRO A 269 -11.52 -12.83 -14.79
C PRO A 269 -11.31 -11.37 -14.39
N SER A 270 -11.28 -11.09 -13.08
CA SER A 270 -10.98 -9.76 -12.55
C SER A 270 -9.52 -9.39 -12.77
N GLY A 271 -9.27 -8.08 -12.85
CA GLY A 271 -7.91 -7.54 -12.87
C GLY A 271 -7.45 -7.22 -11.47
N PRO A 272 -6.30 -6.55 -11.33
CA PRO A 272 -5.74 -6.17 -10.02
C PRO A 272 -6.56 -5.08 -9.32
N THR A 273 -7.40 -4.34 -10.06
CA THR A 273 -8.12 -3.17 -9.54
C THR A 273 -9.60 -3.45 -9.31
N ASP A 274 -10.27 -4.07 -10.28
CA ASP A 274 -11.72 -4.31 -10.21
C ASP A 274 -12.14 -5.58 -10.97
N LEU A 275 -13.43 -5.90 -10.89
CA LEU A 275 -14.09 -6.91 -11.69
C LEU A 275 -14.04 -6.53 -13.18
N ALA A 276 -13.91 -7.54 -14.04
CA ALA A 276 -14.09 -7.35 -15.47
C ALA A 276 -15.47 -6.76 -15.78
N GLY A 277 -15.49 -5.83 -16.73
CA GLY A 277 -16.65 -4.99 -16.99
C GLY A 277 -16.95 -4.83 -18.48
N PRO A 278 -17.46 -5.89 -19.14
CA PRO A 278 -17.83 -5.84 -20.54
C PRO A 278 -18.94 -4.82 -20.80
N PHE A 279 -19.11 -4.45 -22.06
CA PHE A 279 -20.30 -3.69 -22.44
C PHE A 279 -21.58 -4.49 -22.12
N LEU A 280 -22.61 -3.76 -21.73
CA LEU A 280 -23.98 -4.22 -21.64
C LEU A 280 -24.76 -3.68 -22.82
N GLU A 281 -25.50 -4.57 -23.46
CA GLU A 281 -26.49 -4.23 -24.46
C GLU A 281 -27.87 -4.69 -23.97
N ALA A 282 -28.90 -3.96 -24.37
CA ALA A 282 -30.29 -4.31 -24.10
C ALA A 282 -31.00 -4.66 -25.41
N GLU A 283 -31.91 -5.63 -25.32
CA GLU A 283 -32.90 -5.88 -26.37
C GLU A 283 -34.18 -5.10 -26.01
N PRO A 284 -34.45 -3.96 -26.68
CA PRO A 284 -35.58 -3.11 -26.32
C PRO A 284 -36.92 -3.59 -26.87
N LEU A 285 -37.96 -3.32 -26.08
CA LEU A 285 -39.33 -3.17 -26.53
C LEU A 285 -39.58 -1.70 -26.90
N LEU A 286 -39.68 -1.41 -28.20
CA LEU A 286 -39.83 -0.07 -28.78
C LEU A 286 -41.28 0.21 -29.19
N LEU A 287 -41.77 1.42 -28.90
CA LEU A 287 -43.12 1.85 -29.29
C LEU A 287 -43.07 2.62 -30.61
N SER A 288 -43.94 2.25 -31.56
CA SER A 288 -44.08 3.02 -32.79
C SER A 288 -44.73 4.38 -32.54
N SER A 289 -44.27 5.41 -33.27
CA SER A 289 -44.92 6.73 -33.32
C SER A 289 -46.27 6.72 -34.04
N ALA A 290 -46.55 5.68 -34.85
CA ALA A 290 -47.83 5.55 -35.56
C ALA A 290 -48.97 5.06 -34.65
N SER A 291 -48.65 4.52 -33.47
CA SER A 291 -49.62 3.99 -32.51
C SER A 291 -50.54 5.09 -31.95
N SER A 292 -51.85 4.85 -31.95
CA SER A 292 -52.78 5.73 -31.24
C SER A 292 -52.56 5.66 -29.72
N PRO A 293 -52.97 6.68 -28.93
CA PRO A 293 -52.81 6.65 -27.47
C PRO A 293 -53.43 5.41 -26.79
N VAL A 294 -54.48 4.84 -27.37
CA VAL A 294 -55.10 3.62 -26.85
C VAL A 294 -54.28 2.38 -27.19
N GLN A 295 -53.69 2.31 -28.39
CA GLN A 295 -52.75 1.24 -28.76
C GLN A 295 -51.49 1.29 -27.89
N THR A 296 -50.93 2.48 -27.67
CA THR A 296 -49.77 2.68 -26.78
C THR A 296 -50.05 2.15 -25.37
N LYS A 297 -51.21 2.46 -24.79
CA LYS A 297 -51.59 1.92 -23.46
C LYS A 297 -51.68 0.40 -23.44
N ARG A 298 -52.19 -0.24 -24.50
CA ARG A 298 -52.23 -1.71 -24.59
C ARG A 298 -50.84 -2.31 -24.76
N ALA A 299 -49.98 -1.69 -25.57
CA ALA A 299 -48.60 -2.11 -25.75
C ALA A 299 -47.80 -2.01 -24.43
N LEU A 300 -48.00 -0.94 -23.65
CA LEU A 300 -47.39 -0.80 -22.33
C LEU A 300 -47.81 -1.92 -21.35
N LEU A 301 -49.08 -2.34 -21.35
CA LEU A 301 -49.51 -3.49 -20.56
C LEU A 301 -48.79 -4.79 -20.96
N LEU A 302 -48.55 -4.99 -22.26
CA LEU A 302 -47.79 -6.14 -22.73
C LEU A 302 -46.32 -6.05 -22.31
N ILE A 303 -45.71 -4.85 -22.39
CA ILE A 303 -44.34 -4.62 -21.92
C ILE A 303 -44.24 -4.95 -20.43
N GLU A 304 -45.10 -4.38 -19.58
CA GLU A 304 -45.12 -4.65 -18.14
C GLU A 304 -45.29 -6.14 -17.80
N PHE A 305 -46.08 -6.86 -18.60
CA PHE A 305 -46.27 -8.29 -18.46
C PHE A 305 -45.00 -9.08 -18.85
N LEU A 306 -44.40 -8.77 -20.00
CA LEU A 306 -43.20 -9.47 -20.49
C LEU A 306 -41.97 -9.22 -19.60
N THR A 307 -41.88 -8.04 -18.98
CA THR A 307 -40.72 -7.63 -18.15
C THR A 307 -40.89 -7.93 -16.66
N ASN A 308 -41.98 -8.59 -16.25
CA ASN A 308 -42.15 -8.99 -14.85
C ASN A 308 -41.25 -10.17 -14.47
N ILE A 309 -41.08 -10.35 -13.15
CA ILE A 309 -40.20 -11.36 -12.56
C ILE A 309 -40.53 -12.78 -13.05
N GLU A 310 -41.81 -13.10 -13.25
CA GLU A 310 -42.23 -14.44 -13.62
C GLU A 310 -41.93 -14.75 -15.08
N GLN A 311 -42.25 -13.83 -15.99
CA GLN A 311 -42.06 -14.06 -17.43
C GLN A 311 -40.59 -13.96 -17.83
N GLN A 312 -39.81 -13.03 -17.26
CA GLN A 312 -38.37 -12.99 -17.51
C GLN A 312 -37.64 -14.22 -16.96
N ARG A 313 -38.09 -14.82 -15.84
CA ARG A 313 -37.55 -16.10 -15.37
C ARG A 313 -37.82 -17.22 -16.38
N LYS A 314 -39.02 -17.27 -16.97
CA LYS A 314 -39.35 -18.27 -17.99
C LYS A 314 -38.53 -18.07 -19.26
N LEU A 315 -38.40 -16.82 -19.72
CA LEU A 315 -37.53 -16.48 -20.86
C LEU A 315 -36.10 -16.97 -20.59
N ALA A 316 -35.51 -16.60 -19.46
CA ALA A 316 -34.17 -17.01 -19.11
C ALA A 316 -33.97 -18.54 -19.07
N GLN A 317 -34.95 -19.28 -18.54
CA GLN A 317 -34.90 -20.75 -18.47
C GLN A 317 -35.11 -21.44 -19.82
N GLN A 318 -35.89 -20.84 -20.73
CA GLN A 318 -36.29 -21.48 -21.98
C GLN A 318 -35.43 -21.05 -23.17
N THR A 319 -34.86 -19.85 -23.14
CA THR A 319 -34.09 -19.28 -24.26
C THR A 319 -32.66 -18.92 -23.89
N GLY A 320 -32.28 -19.01 -22.60
CA GLY A 320 -30.93 -18.64 -22.13
C GLY A 320 -30.67 -17.13 -22.06
N ARG A 321 -31.67 -16.30 -22.34
CA ARG A 321 -31.55 -14.83 -22.27
C ARG A 321 -31.36 -14.32 -20.84
N ILE A 322 -30.56 -13.27 -20.68
CA ILE A 322 -30.30 -12.69 -19.37
C ILE A 322 -31.48 -11.76 -19.01
N PRO A 323 -32.11 -11.93 -17.84
CA PRO A 323 -33.16 -11.02 -17.37
C PRO A 323 -32.68 -9.58 -17.28
N ALA A 324 -33.45 -8.64 -17.82
CA ALA A 324 -33.23 -7.22 -17.59
C ALA A 324 -33.75 -6.74 -16.21
N ASN A 325 -34.55 -7.57 -15.53
CA ASN A 325 -35.10 -7.30 -14.22
C ASN A 325 -34.18 -7.89 -13.12
N PRO A 326 -33.52 -7.05 -12.30
CA PRO A 326 -32.54 -7.52 -11.31
C PRO A 326 -33.16 -8.36 -10.19
N GLN A 327 -34.49 -8.36 -10.03
CA GLN A 327 -35.21 -9.14 -9.03
C GLN A 327 -35.42 -10.60 -9.47
N VAL A 328 -35.11 -10.94 -10.73
CA VAL A 328 -35.23 -12.31 -11.26
C VAL A 328 -34.10 -13.18 -10.71
N ARG A 329 -34.45 -14.08 -9.79
CA ARG A 329 -33.54 -15.11 -9.29
C ARG A 329 -33.48 -16.31 -10.24
N ILE A 330 -32.29 -16.62 -10.75
CA ILE A 330 -31.97 -17.83 -11.52
C ILE A 330 -31.31 -18.85 -10.58
N ASP A 331 -31.85 -20.07 -10.53
CA ASP A 331 -31.26 -21.16 -9.76
C ASP A 331 -30.06 -21.74 -10.52
N ARG A 332 -28.85 -21.57 -9.98
CA ARG A 332 -27.60 -22.06 -10.57
C ARG A 332 -27.60 -23.58 -10.80
N ARG A 333 -28.42 -24.34 -10.06
CA ARG A 333 -28.55 -25.80 -10.24
C ARG A 333 -29.38 -26.19 -11.47
N VAL A 334 -30.23 -25.27 -11.95
CA VAL A 334 -31.11 -25.48 -13.09
C VAL A 334 -30.51 -24.88 -14.35
N SER A 335 -29.98 -23.66 -14.26
CA SER A 335 -29.43 -22.94 -15.42
C SER A 335 -28.08 -22.32 -15.05
N PRO A 336 -27.02 -23.13 -14.85
CA PRO A 336 -25.73 -22.66 -14.36
C PRO A 336 -25.08 -21.62 -15.29
N ALA A 337 -25.18 -21.80 -16.61
CA ALA A 337 -24.60 -20.87 -17.58
C ALA A 337 -25.30 -19.50 -17.56
N VAL A 338 -26.63 -19.49 -17.53
CA VAL A 338 -27.42 -18.25 -17.39
C VAL A 338 -27.11 -17.56 -16.05
N ALA A 339 -26.96 -18.32 -14.97
CA ALA A 339 -26.56 -17.77 -13.67
C ALA A 339 -25.15 -17.15 -13.70
N GLY A 340 -24.23 -17.69 -14.51
CA GLY A 340 -22.91 -17.10 -14.74
C GLY A 340 -23.01 -15.71 -15.40
N PHE A 341 -23.83 -15.58 -16.43
CA PHE A 341 -24.07 -14.29 -17.08
C PHE A 341 -24.85 -13.29 -16.22
N VAL A 342 -25.83 -13.75 -15.42
CA VAL A 342 -26.50 -12.90 -14.44
C VAL A 342 -25.51 -12.36 -13.41
N GLU A 343 -24.53 -13.19 -13.00
CA GLU A 343 -23.46 -12.72 -12.12
C GLU A 343 -22.60 -11.66 -12.81
N GLN A 344 -22.16 -11.91 -14.05
CA GLN A 344 -21.40 -10.94 -14.83
C GLN A 344 -22.17 -9.62 -15.03
N SER A 345 -23.49 -9.67 -15.25
CA SER A 345 -24.31 -8.47 -15.50
C SER A 345 -24.31 -7.44 -14.35
N LYS A 346 -23.79 -7.83 -13.18
CA LYS A 346 -23.60 -6.93 -12.04
C LYS A 346 -22.37 -6.03 -12.18
N SER A 347 -21.41 -6.39 -13.03
CA SER A 347 -20.21 -5.63 -13.36
C SER A 347 -20.12 -5.45 -14.88
N VAL A 348 -20.67 -4.34 -15.38
CA VAL A 348 -20.80 -4.05 -16.81
C VAL A 348 -20.80 -2.55 -17.07
N ALA A 349 -20.33 -2.14 -18.24
CA ALA A 349 -20.42 -0.78 -18.74
C ALA A 349 -21.62 -0.62 -19.68
N PRO A 350 -22.51 0.37 -19.51
CA PRO A 350 -23.56 0.62 -20.49
C PRO A 350 -22.95 1.11 -21.82
N LEU A 351 -23.28 0.47 -22.93
CA LEU A 351 -22.96 0.99 -24.26
C LEU A 351 -23.87 2.19 -24.58
N LEU A 352 -23.32 3.40 -24.53
CA LEU A 352 -24.06 4.65 -24.76
C LEU A 352 -24.30 4.90 -26.26
N LEU A 353 -25.53 5.28 -26.62
CA LEU A 353 -25.93 5.56 -27.99
C LEU A 353 -25.59 7.00 -28.42
N ILE A 354 -24.31 7.38 -28.31
CA ILE A 354 -23.80 8.69 -28.71
C ILE A 354 -22.62 8.55 -29.66
N THR A 355 -22.43 9.52 -30.55
CA THR A 355 -21.40 9.46 -31.60
C THR A 355 -19.99 9.31 -31.02
N GLN A 356 -19.73 9.92 -29.87
CA GLN A 356 -18.48 9.83 -29.11
C GLN A 356 -18.10 8.36 -28.82
N THR A 357 -19.07 7.53 -28.42
CA THR A 357 -18.83 6.13 -28.07
C THR A 357 -18.40 5.33 -29.28
N PHE A 358 -19.07 5.53 -30.42
CA PHE A 358 -18.75 4.81 -31.65
C PHE A 358 -17.42 5.25 -32.27
N ASP A 359 -17.09 6.54 -32.19
CA ASP A 359 -15.76 7.01 -32.60
C ASP A 359 -14.67 6.44 -31.70
N ALA A 360 -14.89 6.39 -30.38
CA ALA A 360 -13.94 5.78 -29.45
C ALA A 360 -13.76 4.27 -29.71
N ILE A 361 -14.82 3.53 -30.01
CA ILE A 361 -14.72 2.11 -30.39
C ILE A 361 -13.94 1.93 -31.69
N ALA A 362 -14.23 2.74 -32.71
CA ALA A 362 -13.56 2.65 -34.00
C ALA A 362 -12.05 2.96 -33.89
N MET A 363 -11.69 4.00 -33.14
CA MET A 363 -10.28 4.34 -32.88
C MET A 363 -9.59 3.39 -31.93
N GLY A 364 -10.33 2.88 -30.94
CA GLY A 364 -9.84 1.86 -30.02
C GLY A 364 -9.37 0.59 -30.74
N GLN A 365 -10.03 0.23 -31.84
CA GLN A 365 -9.58 -0.89 -32.66
C GLN A 365 -8.19 -0.65 -33.26
N ASP A 366 -7.94 0.56 -33.74
CA ASP A 366 -6.64 0.97 -34.28
C ASP A 366 -5.58 1.01 -33.16
N ALA A 367 -5.92 1.55 -31.99
CA ALA A 367 -5.05 1.55 -30.82
C ALA A 367 -4.61 0.13 -30.40
N TYR A 368 -5.54 -0.83 -30.37
CA TYR A 368 -5.21 -2.24 -30.07
C TYR A 368 -4.26 -2.84 -31.10
N VAL A 369 -4.55 -2.67 -32.39
CA VAL A 369 -3.71 -3.22 -33.46
C VAL A 369 -2.31 -2.62 -33.40
N GLN A 370 -2.19 -1.29 -33.30
CA GLN A 370 -0.88 -0.64 -33.31
C GLN A 370 -0.04 -0.99 -32.06
N THR A 371 -0.68 -1.16 -30.90
CA THR A 371 0.04 -1.54 -29.67
C THR A 371 0.50 -3.00 -29.73
N LEU A 372 -0.37 -3.93 -30.14
CA LEU A 372 -0.05 -5.36 -30.26
C LEU A 372 0.96 -5.67 -31.38
N GLU A 373 1.12 -4.78 -32.36
CA GLU A 373 2.17 -4.86 -33.38
C GLU A 373 3.47 -4.12 -32.96
N GLY A 374 3.50 -3.52 -31.76
CA GLY A 374 4.64 -2.78 -31.23
C GLY A 374 4.91 -1.44 -31.92
N MET A 375 3.93 -0.88 -32.65
CA MET A 375 4.03 0.41 -33.33
C MET A 375 3.78 1.61 -32.41
N LEU A 376 2.99 1.41 -31.35
CA LEU A 376 2.75 2.40 -30.30
C LEU A 376 2.99 1.77 -28.93
N THR A 377 3.40 2.58 -27.97
CA THR A 377 3.28 2.20 -26.55
C THR A 377 1.82 2.28 -26.11
N SER A 378 1.47 1.56 -25.05
CA SER A 378 0.13 1.57 -24.47
C SER A 378 -0.34 2.98 -24.10
N VAL A 379 0.59 3.81 -23.57
CA VAL A 379 0.30 5.21 -23.20
C VAL A 379 0.08 6.08 -24.43
N GLU A 380 0.92 5.93 -25.48
CA GLU A 380 0.74 6.66 -26.74
C GLU A 380 -0.61 6.34 -27.39
N ALA A 381 -0.98 5.06 -27.41
CA ALA A 381 -2.24 4.60 -27.96
C ALA A 381 -3.44 5.18 -27.18
N ALA A 382 -3.39 5.15 -25.84
CA ALA A 382 -4.41 5.72 -24.96
C ALA A 382 -4.58 7.23 -25.13
N ASN A 383 -3.46 7.98 -25.19
CA ASN A 383 -3.47 9.42 -25.38
C ASN A 383 -4.01 9.81 -26.75
N ARG A 384 -3.50 9.19 -27.83
CA ARG A 384 -3.94 9.51 -29.21
C ARG A 384 -5.43 9.27 -29.41
N LEU A 385 -5.94 8.15 -28.92
CA LEU A 385 -7.37 7.83 -28.98
C LEU A 385 -8.16 8.90 -28.23
N THR A 386 -7.80 9.16 -26.97
CA THR A 386 -8.54 10.07 -26.09
C THR A 386 -8.56 11.49 -26.64
N GLU A 387 -7.40 12.02 -27.06
CA GLU A 387 -7.28 13.36 -27.63
C GLU A 387 -8.05 13.51 -28.95
N HIS A 388 -7.98 12.51 -29.83
CA HIS A 388 -8.69 12.58 -31.10
C HIS A 388 -10.20 12.62 -30.90
N VAL A 389 -10.75 11.72 -30.09
CA VAL A 389 -12.21 11.69 -29.85
C VAL A 389 -12.64 12.97 -29.15
N ASN A 390 -11.97 13.37 -28.06
CA ASN A 390 -12.36 14.57 -27.32
C ASN A 390 -12.30 15.85 -28.18
N SER A 391 -11.22 16.05 -28.94
CA SER A 391 -11.07 17.22 -29.82
C SER A 391 -12.14 17.29 -30.90
N LYS A 392 -12.56 16.15 -31.47
CA LYS A 392 -13.64 16.07 -32.47
C LYS A 392 -14.98 16.58 -31.94
N PHE A 393 -15.24 16.39 -30.64
CA PHE A 393 -16.51 16.75 -30.00
C PHE A 393 -16.45 18.02 -29.17
N GLY A 394 -15.36 18.79 -29.26
CA GLY A 394 -15.23 20.07 -28.57
C GLY A 394 -15.10 19.93 -27.05
N TYR A 395 -14.77 18.72 -26.56
CA TYR A 395 -14.21 18.58 -25.24
C TYR A 395 -12.77 19.10 -25.32
N GLU A 396 -12.42 20.08 -24.49
CA GLU A 396 -11.02 20.45 -24.32
C GLU A 396 -10.25 19.16 -24.02
N SER A 397 -9.21 18.88 -24.82
CA SER A 397 -8.25 17.83 -24.51
C SER A 397 -7.75 18.15 -23.12
N LEU A 398 -8.12 17.32 -22.14
CA LEU A 398 -7.42 17.35 -20.89
C LEU A 398 -6.03 16.83 -21.22
N PRO A 399 -4.96 17.65 -21.16
CA PRO A 399 -3.66 17.04 -20.95
C PRO A 399 -3.78 16.24 -19.64
N ALA A 400 -2.91 15.26 -19.43
CA ALA A 400 -2.85 14.52 -18.17
C ALA A 400 -2.69 15.42 -16.92
N SER A 401 -2.53 16.74 -17.12
CA SER A 401 -2.57 17.82 -16.12
C SER A 401 -3.96 18.41 -15.78
N LEU A 402 -5.08 17.84 -16.27
CA LEU A 402 -6.43 18.38 -16.00
C LEU A 402 -7.31 17.49 -15.10
N LEU A 403 -6.71 16.89 -14.07
CA LEU A 403 -7.43 16.46 -12.86
C LEU A 403 -7.74 17.62 -11.89
N ALA A 404 -7.33 18.84 -12.25
CA ALA A 404 -7.74 20.06 -11.57
C ALA A 404 -9.08 20.57 -12.14
N THR A 405 -10.20 19.97 -11.75
CA THR A 405 -11.48 20.71 -11.76
C THR A 405 -11.33 21.92 -10.83
N ALA A 406 -11.36 23.11 -11.42
CA ALA A 406 -11.58 24.44 -10.82
C ALA A 406 -11.23 24.59 -9.34
N CYS A 407 -10.16 25.32 -9.01
CA CYS A 407 -9.76 25.73 -7.65
C CYS A 407 -11.01 26.02 -6.78
N PRO A 408 -11.51 25.05 -5.99
CA PRO A 408 -12.90 25.15 -5.52
C PRO A 408 -13.03 26.15 -4.38
N ILE A 409 -11.92 26.43 -3.67
CA ILE A 409 -11.87 27.22 -2.45
C ILE A 409 -10.53 27.96 -2.40
N GLY A 410 -10.57 29.30 -2.37
CA GLY A 410 -9.42 30.14 -2.02
C GLY A 410 -9.10 30.01 -0.53
N GLY A 411 -7.83 29.98 -0.15
CA GLY A 411 -7.41 29.68 1.21
C GLY A 411 -5.89 29.64 1.38
N TYR A 412 -5.44 29.60 2.63
CA TYR A 412 -4.04 29.34 2.97
C TYR A 412 -3.87 27.84 3.19
N ILE A 413 -2.80 27.27 2.63
CA ILE A 413 -2.43 25.87 2.76
C ILE A 413 -1.02 25.83 3.35
N GLU A 414 -0.91 25.46 4.61
CA GLU A 414 0.34 25.23 5.31
C GLU A 414 0.78 23.77 5.15
N ILE A 415 2.03 23.58 4.76
CA ILE A 415 2.61 22.27 4.47
C ILE A 415 3.91 22.11 5.23
N TRP A 416 4.00 21.09 6.08
CA TRP A 416 5.27 20.74 6.73
C TRP A 416 5.95 19.57 6.02
N HIS A 417 7.28 19.60 5.92
CA HIS A 417 8.07 18.53 5.30
C HIS A 417 9.50 18.46 5.86
N SER A 418 10.23 17.40 5.54
CA SER A 418 11.63 17.21 5.92
C SER A 418 12.63 17.38 4.76
N TRP A 419 12.13 17.58 3.54
CA TRP A 419 12.96 17.77 2.36
C TRP A 419 13.85 19.02 2.47
N SER A 420 15.03 18.95 1.84
CA SER A 420 16.03 20.02 1.87
C SER A 420 16.71 20.17 0.50
N GLY A 421 17.39 21.31 0.30
CA GLY A 421 18.11 21.58 -0.95
C GLY A 421 17.19 21.53 -2.18
N PRO A 422 17.62 20.94 -3.30
CA PRO A 422 16.85 20.91 -4.54
C PRO A 422 15.45 20.29 -4.41
N ASP A 423 15.26 19.32 -3.51
CA ASP A 423 13.96 18.66 -3.30
C ASP A 423 12.95 19.66 -2.74
N ALA A 424 13.36 20.46 -1.74
CA ALA A 424 12.54 21.53 -1.17
C ALA A 424 12.31 22.69 -2.16
N ASP A 425 13.34 23.04 -2.95
CA ASP A 425 13.23 24.08 -3.98
C ASP A 425 12.25 23.66 -5.09
N ALA A 426 12.26 22.40 -5.50
CA ALA A 426 11.33 21.86 -6.49
C ALA A 426 9.89 21.86 -5.96
N LEU A 427 9.68 21.40 -4.73
CA LEU A 427 8.36 21.43 -4.08
C LEU A 427 7.82 22.87 -3.96
N THR A 428 8.68 23.82 -3.62
CA THR A 428 8.34 25.26 -3.58
C THR A 428 7.91 25.78 -4.96
N GLN A 429 8.58 25.35 -6.03
CA GLN A 429 8.21 25.75 -7.39
C GLN A 429 6.89 25.13 -7.86
N VAL A 430 6.58 23.88 -7.46
CA VAL A 430 5.25 23.28 -7.69
C VAL A 430 4.18 24.09 -6.95
N GLY A 431 4.46 24.54 -5.72
CA GLY A 431 3.59 25.47 -4.99
C GLY A 431 3.34 26.77 -5.74
N ALA A 432 4.38 27.39 -6.30
CA ALA A 432 4.24 28.60 -7.10
C ALA A 432 3.40 28.37 -8.37
N LEU A 433 3.58 27.23 -9.04
CA LEU A 433 2.77 26.84 -10.19
C LEU A 433 1.29 26.64 -9.80
N TYR A 434 1.03 26.06 -8.63
CA TYR A 434 -0.32 25.94 -8.10
C TYR A 434 -0.94 27.31 -7.81
N GLU A 435 -0.22 28.24 -7.18
CA GLU A 435 -0.71 29.61 -6.93
C GLU A 435 -0.98 30.40 -8.23
N GLU A 436 -0.21 30.14 -9.28
CA GLU A 436 -0.46 30.72 -10.61
C GLU A 436 -1.80 30.22 -11.20
N ARG A 437 -2.09 28.92 -11.05
CA ARG A 437 -3.33 28.29 -11.52
C ARG A 437 -4.53 28.56 -10.62
N CYS A 438 -4.27 28.76 -9.33
CA CYS A 438 -5.25 29.06 -8.29
C CYS A 438 -4.90 30.38 -7.59
N PRO A 439 -5.22 31.54 -8.21
CA PRO A 439 -4.81 32.85 -7.69
C PRO A 439 -5.38 33.23 -6.32
N GLU A 440 -6.45 32.55 -5.89
CA GLU A 440 -7.08 32.73 -4.57
C GLU A 440 -6.48 31.85 -3.47
N SER A 441 -5.56 30.95 -3.83
CA SER A 441 -4.88 30.05 -2.90
C SER A 441 -3.47 30.56 -2.58
N ARG A 442 -3.00 30.30 -1.36
CA ARG A 442 -1.63 30.59 -0.93
C ARG A 442 -1.05 29.34 -0.29
N VAL A 443 0.13 28.93 -0.73
CA VAL A 443 0.82 27.72 -0.25
C VAL A 443 2.08 28.13 0.48
N THR A 444 2.23 27.68 1.72
CA THR A 444 3.41 27.94 2.53
C THR A 444 4.05 26.64 2.97
N PHE A 445 5.34 26.48 2.69
CA PHE A 445 6.12 25.32 3.10
C PHE A 445 6.98 25.66 4.31
N THR A 446 6.96 24.77 5.30
CA THR A 446 7.83 24.82 6.48
C THR A 446 8.65 23.54 6.57
N ALA A 447 9.97 23.68 6.43
CA ALA A 447 10.89 22.55 6.51
C ALA A 447 11.43 22.36 7.93
N TYR A 448 11.41 21.12 8.42
CA TYR A 448 12.03 20.70 9.67
C TYR A 448 13.09 19.61 9.42
N GLY A 449 13.96 19.34 10.39
CA GLY A 449 14.80 18.14 10.31
C GLY A 449 13.93 16.86 10.33
N PRO A 450 14.33 15.75 9.70
CA PRO A 450 13.54 14.51 9.67
C PRO A 450 13.09 14.02 11.05
N ASP A 451 14.00 14.06 12.03
CA ASP A 451 13.71 13.64 13.41
C ASP A 451 12.79 14.65 14.13
N GLU A 452 12.92 15.94 13.82
CA GLU A 452 12.16 17.02 14.45
C GLU A 452 10.72 17.14 13.89
N LEU A 453 10.53 16.84 12.60
CA LEU A 453 9.25 16.97 11.92
C LEU A 453 8.16 16.15 12.61
N LEU A 454 8.47 14.88 12.93
CA LEU A 454 7.50 13.96 13.52
C LEU A 454 7.08 14.40 14.91
N ASP A 455 8.04 14.70 15.79
CA ASP A 455 7.79 15.15 17.16
C ASP A 455 6.94 16.44 17.17
N ARG A 456 7.29 17.40 16.31
CA ARG A 456 6.54 18.67 16.18
C ARG A 456 5.14 18.46 15.65
N TYR A 457 4.97 17.63 14.62
CA TYR A 457 3.66 17.34 14.04
C TYR A 457 2.75 16.70 15.10
N GLN A 458 3.26 15.71 15.84
CA GLN A 458 2.52 15.06 16.91
C GLN A 458 2.10 16.04 18.02
N GLU A 459 3.03 16.88 18.49
CA GLU A 459 2.73 17.87 19.53
C GLU A 459 1.69 18.90 19.04
N ALA A 460 1.85 19.41 17.82
CA ALA A 460 0.96 20.42 17.27
C ALA A 460 -0.47 19.88 17.07
N VAL A 461 -0.63 18.72 16.41
CA VAL A 461 -1.96 18.15 16.13
C VAL A 461 -2.68 17.74 17.41
N ARG A 462 -1.97 17.20 18.42
CA ARG A 462 -2.57 16.91 19.74
C ARG A 462 -3.14 18.16 20.43
N ASN A 463 -2.57 19.33 20.16
CA ASN A 463 -3.02 20.60 20.70
C ASN A 463 -4.12 21.27 19.84
N GLY A 464 -4.56 20.64 18.75
CA GLY A 464 -5.48 21.24 17.79
C GLY A 464 -4.84 22.31 16.90
N GLU A 465 -3.51 22.28 16.78
CA GLU A 465 -2.70 23.10 15.89
C GLU A 465 -2.10 22.21 14.78
N GLY A 466 -1.17 22.75 13.97
CA GLY A 466 -0.44 21.99 12.96
C GLY A 466 -0.78 22.39 11.52
N PRO A 467 -0.04 21.86 10.54
CA PRO A 467 -0.23 22.21 9.13
C PRO A 467 -1.51 21.60 8.57
N ASP A 468 -1.94 22.06 7.40
CA ASP A 468 -3.02 21.42 6.65
C ASP A 468 -2.55 20.07 6.06
N LEU A 469 -1.33 20.06 5.51
CA LEU A 469 -0.67 18.86 5.00
C LEU A 469 0.67 18.63 5.68
N CYS A 470 1.01 17.37 5.91
CA CYS A 470 2.38 16.99 6.25
C CYS A 470 2.88 15.98 5.20
N LEU A 471 4.06 16.23 4.64
CA LEU A 471 4.71 15.27 3.74
C LEU A 471 5.56 14.32 4.59
N LEU A 472 5.14 13.07 4.66
CA LEU A 472 5.75 12.04 5.51
C LEU A 472 6.16 10.83 4.70
N HIS A 473 7.24 10.19 5.14
CA HIS A 473 7.57 8.83 4.73
C HIS A 473 6.51 7.85 5.26
N ALA A 474 6.12 6.86 4.46
CA ALA A 474 5.13 5.84 4.83
C ALA A 474 5.38 5.18 6.20
N ASN A 475 6.65 4.94 6.54
CA ASN A 475 7.05 4.32 7.81
C ASN A 475 6.74 5.15 9.07
N ALA A 476 6.52 6.46 8.92
CA ALA A 476 6.16 7.35 10.02
C ALA A 476 4.66 7.31 10.34
N LEU A 477 3.83 6.69 9.47
CA LEU A 477 2.37 6.74 9.58
C LEU A 477 1.81 5.94 10.74
N ALA A 478 2.34 4.74 10.99
CA ALA A 478 1.78 3.81 11.97
C ALA A 478 1.45 4.45 13.35
N PRO A 479 2.40 5.13 14.04
CA PRO A 479 2.08 5.80 15.31
C PRO A 479 1.06 6.92 15.19
N LEU A 480 1.06 7.67 14.09
CA LEU A 480 0.13 8.76 13.89
C LEU A 480 -1.29 8.24 13.72
N ILE A 481 -1.44 7.11 13.02
CA ILE A 481 -2.73 6.44 12.85
C ILE A 481 -3.22 5.87 14.19
N ASP A 482 -2.34 5.25 14.99
CA ASP A 482 -2.68 4.72 16.32
C ASP A 482 -3.23 5.80 17.26
N GLU A 483 -2.68 7.00 17.17
CA GLU A 483 -3.07 8.13 18.00
C GLU A 483 -4.20 8.98 17.40
N GLY A 484 -4.67 8.66 16.19
CA GLY A 484 -5.70 9.44 15.49
C GLY A 484 -5.23 10.84 15.08
N LEU A 485 -3.94 11.00 14.79
CA LEU A 485 -3.30 12.27 14.41
C LEU A 485 -3.21 12.48 12.89
N VAL A 486 -3.74 11.57 12.08
CA VAL A 486 -3.85 11.68 10.62
C VAL A 486 -5.25 11.28 10.16
N GLU A 487 -5.78 12.00 9.17
CA GLU A 487 -7.12 11.77 8.63
C GLU A 487 -7.20 10.51 7.76
N ASP A 488 -8.32 9.79 7.85
CA ASP A 488 -8.63 8.66 6.96
C ASP A 488 -9.19 9.17 5.63
N MET A 489 -8.37 9.15 4.58
CA MET A 489 -8.71 9.68 3.27
C MET A 489 -9.48 8.70 2.38
N SER A 490 -9.84 7.50 2.87
CA SER A 490 -10.51 6.47 2.05
C SER A 490 -11.84 6.93 1.45
N HIS A 491 -12.51 7.87 2.12
CA HIS A 491 -13.77 8.46 1.70
C HIS A 491 -13.59 9.77 0.92
N LEU A 492 -12.38 10.32 0.91
CA LEU A 492 -12.01 11.57 0.27
C LEU A 492 -11.36 11.35 -1.10
N ILE A 493 -10.76 10.17 -1.31
CA ILE A 493 -10.08 9.76 -2.53
C ILE A 493 -10.87 8.65 -3.21
N GLU A 494 -11.25 8.90 -4.44
CA GLU A 494 -12.01 8.02 -5.30
C GLU A 494 -11.10 6.86 -5.75
N PRO A 495 -11.59 5.60 -5.78
CA PRO A 495 -10.78 4.47 -6.23
C PRO A 495 -10.12 4.69 -7.60
N ASP A 496 -10.82 5.37 -8.52
CA ASP A 496 -10.30 5.71 -9.86
C ASP A 496 -9.12 6.68 -9.81
N PHE A 497 -9.08 7.58 -8.83
CA PHE A 497 -7.96 8.49 -8.65
C PHE A 497 -6.65 7.72 -8.40
N LEU A 498 -6.72 6.60 -7.67
CA LEU A 498 -5.57 5.79 -7.30
C LEU A 498 -4.98 4.98 -8.46
N GLN A 499 -5.69 4.84 -9.58
CA GLN A 499 -5.21 4.14 -10.78
C GLN A 499 -4.02 4.81 -11.45
N ARG A 500 -3.74 6.08 -11.10
CA ARG A 500 -2.52 6.78 -11.54
C ARG A 500 -1.24 6.24 -10.89
N TYR A 501 -1.35 5.39 -9.88
CA TYR A 501 -0.21 4.84 -9.16
C TYR A 501 -0.10 3.33 -9.44
N ALA A 502 1.11 2.79 -9.39
CA ALA A 502 1.28 1.34 -9.34
C ALA A 502 0.62 0.80 -8.06
N PRO A 503 -0.08 -0.37 -8.08
CA PRO A 503 -0.87 -0.84 -6.93
C PRO A 503 -0.11 -0.88 -5.59
N ALA A 504 1.18 -1.24 -5.63
CA ALA A 504 2.02 -1.30 -4.43
C ALA A 504 2.28 0.06 -3.76
N VAL A 505 2.14 1.17 -4.49
CA VAL A 505 2.50 2.52 -4.03
C VAL A 505 1.46 3.09 -3.06
N PRO A 506 0.14 3.12 -3.37
CA PRO A 506 -0.88 3.48 -2.39
C PRO A 506 -0.93 2.53 -1.19
N ASP A 507 -0.65 1.24 -1.40
CA ASP A 507 -0.66 0.24 -0.33
C ASP A 507 0.39 0.51 0.76
N ALA A 508 1.51 1.14 0.42
CA ALA A 508 2.50 1.62 1.40
C ALA A 508 1.94 2.68 2.35
N LEU A 509 0.89 3.41 1.95
CA LEU A 509 0.23 4.45 2.74
C LEU A 509 -1.11 3.97 3.32
N ARG A 510 -1.43 2.68 3.21
CA ARG A 510 -2.60 2.07 3.84
C ARG A 510 -2.28 1.50 5.21
N ARG A 511 -3.33 1.42 6.03
CA ARG A 511 -3.39 0.51 7.19
C ARG A 511 -4.69 -0.27 7.12
N ASN A 512 -4.60 -1.59 7.06
CA ASN A 512 -5.71 -2.46 6.67
C ASN A 512 -6.22 -2.03 5.28
N THR A 513 -7.52 -1.71 5.17
CA THR A 513 -8.14 -1.21 3.93
C THR A 513 -8.10 0.31 3.79
N ASN A 514 -7.72 1.05 4.83
CA ASN A 514 -7.91 2.50 4.88
C ASN A 514 -6.65 3.25 4.40
N LEU A 515 -6.83 4.30 3.60
CA LEU A 515 -5.77 5.13 3.02
C LEU A 515 -5.50 6.36 3.89
N TYR A 516 -4.24 6.57 4.29
CA TYR A 516 -3.85 7.69 5.16
C TYR A 516 -2.85 8.67 4.50
N GLY A 517 -2.38 8.37 3.28
CA GLY A 517 -1.49 9.26 2.54
C GLY A 517 -1.78 9.24 1.04
N LEU A 518 -1.55 10.37 0.36
CA LEU A 518 -1.57 10.46 -1.10
C LEU A 518 -0.12 10.35 -1.64
N PRO A 519 0.23 9.31 -2.43
CA PRO A 519 1.62 9.08 -2.84
C PRO A 519 2.18 10.22 -3.69
N LEU A 520 3.38 10.68 -3.35
CA LEU A 520 4.10 11.72 -4.08
C LEU A 520 5.35 11.18 -4.77
N THR A 521 6.24 10.49 -4.03
CA THR A 521 7.48 9.95 -4.59
C THR A 521 7.66 8.50 -4.20
N ILE A 522 8.44 7.78 -5.01
CA ILE A 522 8.94 6.46 -4.65
C ILE A 522 10.45 6.53 -4.45
N ASP A 523 10.98 5.75 -3.51
CA ASP A 523 12.41 5.56 -3.33
C ASP A 523 12.70 4.10 -2.98
N THR A 524 13.83 3.58 -3.45
CA THR A 524 14.24 2.20 -3.23
C THR A 524 15.75 2.04 -3.43
N MET A 525 16.30 0.94 -2.95
CA MET A 525 17.71 0.59 -3.19
C MET A 525 17.86 0.06 -4.61
N ALA A 526 18.85 0.56 -5.36
CA ALA A 526 19.19 0.08 -6.70
C ALA A 526 20.70 -0.15 -6.86
N LEU A 527 21.09 -0.78 -7.96
CA LEU A 527 22.50 -0.97 -8.32
C LEU A 527 23.00 0.24 -9.10
N TYR A 528 23.85 1.03 -8.48
CA TYR A 528 24.70 1.98 -9.17
C TYR A 528 25.90 1.27 -9.80
N TYR A 529 26.26 1.66 -11.00
CA TYR A 529 27.52 1.30 -11.63
C TYR A 529 28.19 2.50 -12.28
N ASN A 530 29.52 2.55 -12.21
CA ASN A 530 30.29 3.62 -12.81
C ASN A 530 30.55 3.29 -14.29
N SER A 531 29.86 3.99 -15.19
CA SER A 531 29.93 3.76 -16.64
C SER A 531 31.31 3.97 -17.26
N LYS A 532 32.24 4.61 -16.51
CA LYS A 532 33.66 4.74 -16.91
C LYS A 532 34.49 3.49 -16.63
N LEU A 533 34.01 2.62 -15.74
CA LEU A 533 34.70 1.41 -15.28
C LEU A 533 34.03 0.13 -15.78
N VAL A 534 32.70 0.18 -15.97
CA VAL A 534 31.84 -0.96 -16.32
C VAL A 534 30.89 -0.54 -17.44
N GLU A 535 30.81 -1.34 -18.51
CA GLU A 535 29.92 -1.06 -19.65
C GLU A 535 28.47 -1.52 -19.38
N GLU A 536 28.28 -2.75 -18.89
CA GLU A 536 26.96 -3.34 -18.62
C GLU A 536 26.86 -3.82 -17.16
N PRO A 537 25.74 -3.57 -16.46
CA PRO A 537 25.55 -4.03 -15.09
C PRO A 537 25.27 -5.55 -15.04
N PRO A 538 25.69 -6.23 -13.97
CA PRO A 538 25.35 -7.64 -13.76
C PRO A 538 23.86 -7.80 -13.43
N VAL A 539 23.22 -8.77 -14.07
CA VAL A 539 21.79 -9.08 -13.86
C VAL A 539 21.56 -10.17 -12.81
N ALA A 540 22.59 -10.92 -12.43
CA ALA A 540 22.53 -11.98 -11.41
C ALA A 540 23.70 -11.89 -10.42
N LEU A 541 23.48 -12.30 -9.16
CA LEU A 541 24.51 -12.28 -8.12
C LEU A 541 25.73 -13.13 -8.50
N GLY A 542 25.52 -14.26 -9.19
CA GLY A 542 26.61 -15.09 -9.70
C GLY A 542 27.49 -14.38 -10.74
N ASP A 543 26.87 -13.59 -11.62
CA ASP A 543 27.56 -12.80 -12.63
C ASP A 543 28.31 -11.63 -11.99
N LEU A 544 27.66 -10.91 -11.07
CA LEU A 544 28.29 -9.87 -10.27
C LEU A 544 29.57 -10.41 -9.63
N LEU A 545 29.46 -11.50 -8.87
CA LEU A 545 30.60 -12.10 -8.17
C LEU A 545 31.73 -12.57 -9.11
N SER A 546 31.39 -12.93 -10.36
CA SER A 546 32.38 -13.34 -11.38
C SER A 546 33.09 -12.15 -12.02
N GLN A 547 32.50 -10.96 -11.97
CA GLN A 547 33.09 -9.71 -12.48
C GLN A 547 33.98 -8.99 -11.45
N LEU A 548 33.85 -9.32 -10.15
CA LEU A 548 34.60 -8.66 -9.08
C LEU A 548 36.04 -9.14 -9.01
N ASP A 549 36.96 -8.18 -8.84
CA ASP A 549 38.37 -8.40 -8.59
C ASP A 549 38.96 -7.23 -7.76
N ALA A 550 40.30 -7.09 -7.75
CA ALA A 550 40.95 -6.02 -6.99
C ALA A 550 40.68 -4.62 -7.57
N ASP A 551 40.39 -4.51 -8.86
CA ASP A 551 40.16 -3.25 -9.58
C ASP A 551 38.66 -2.97 -9.80
N ARG A 552 37.82 -4.02 -9.75
CA ARG A 552 36.36 -3.95 -9.87
C ARG A 552 35.70 -4.40 -8.59
N GLN A 553 35.29 -3.45 -7.76
CA GLN A 553 34.73 -3.71 -6.44
C GLN A 553 33.26 -3.28 -6.33
N ILE A 554 32.49 -3.94 -5.48
CA ILE A 554 31.14 -3.52 -5.08
C ILE A 554 31.15 -3.02 -3.64
N ALA A 555 30.55 -1.86 -3.39
CA ALA A 555 30.33 -1.34 -2.05
C ALA A 555 28.84 -1.38 -1.68
N PHE A 556 28.52 -1.89 -0.50
CA PHE A 556 27.17 -1.80 0.06
C PHE A 556 27.18 -1.95 1.57
N SER A 557 26.15 -1.39 2.22
CA SER A 557 26.04 -1.40 3.67
C SER A 557 25.14 -2.53 4.16
N TYR A 558 25.52 -3.17 5.28
CA TYR A 558 24.63 -4.08 6.02
C TYR A 558 23.83 -3.36 7.13
N ARG A 559 23.91 -2.03 7.21
CA ARG A 559 23.16 -1.18 8.14
C ARG A 559 22.73 0.16 7.51
N PRO A 560 21.55 0.70 7.83
CA PRO A 560 20.49 0.11 8.65
C PRO A 560 19.83 -1.12 7.99
N PHE A 561 18.96 -1.82 8.73
CA PHE A 561 18.27 -3.04 8.28
C PHE A 561 17.66 -2.90 6.87
N ASP A 562 16.99 -1.78 6.62
CA ASP A 562 16.35 -1.47 5.33
C ASP A 562 17.36 -1.49 4.16
N SER A 563 18.59 -1.05 4.39
CA SER A 563 19.66 -1.01 3.37
C SER A 563 20.22 -2.38 3.03
N ALA A 564 20.08 -3.35 3.93
CA ALA A 564 20.62 -4.70 3.77
C ALA A 564 19.57 -5.73 3.33
N HIS A 565 18.29 -5.37 3.38
CA HIS A 565 17.15 -6.26 3.12
C HIS A 565 17.01 -6.67 1.64
N TRP A 566 17.59 -5.93 0.71
CA TRP A 566 17.31 -6.08 -0.73
C TRP A 566 17.52 -7.48 -1.31
N GLY A 567 18.47 -8.24 -0.77
CA GLY A 567 18.77 -9.60 -1.22
C GLY A 567 17.82 -10.67 -0.66
N VAL A 568 17.00 -10.36 0.35
CA VAL A 568 16.14 -11.35 1.02
C VAL A 568 15.18 -12.02 0.04
N SER A 569 14.47 -11.24 -0.78
CA SER A 569 13.55 -11.78 -1.80
C SER A 569 14.25 -12.58 -2.88
N ALA A 570 15.51 -12.24 -3.20
CA ALA A 570 16.32 -12.92 -4.21
C ALA A 570 16.62 -14.38 -3.85
N PHE A 571 16.54 -14.70 -2.56
CA PHE A 571 16.68 -16.05 -1.99
C PHE A 571 15.34 -16.67 -1.57
N GLY A 572 14.21 -16.00 -1.84
CA GLY A 572 12.87 -16.49 -1.48
C GLY A 572 12.49 -16.22 -0.01
N GLY A 573 13.19 -15.30 0.66
CA GLY A 573 12.87 -14.86 2.02
C GLY A 573 11.78 -13.79 2.04
N LYS A 574 11.15 -13.60 3.20
CA LYS A 574 10.10 -12.60 3.41
C LYS A 574 10.06 -12.14 4.87
N ILE A 575 9.60 -10.92 5.12
CA ILE A 575 9.35 -10.43 6.49
C ILE A 575 8.03 -11.00 7.03
N PHE A 576 6.99 -11.04 6.18
CA PHE A 576 5.68 -11.58 6.51
C PHE A 576 5.20 -12.57 5.43
N ASN A 577 4.38 -13.55 5.81
CA ASN A 577 3.73 -14.46 4.88
C ASN A 577 2.46 -13.83 4.24
N THR A 578 1.80 -14.57 3.35
CA THR A 578 0.58 -14.14 2.64
C THR A 578 -0.60 -13.90 3.57
N GLU A 579 -0.60 -14.55 4.73
CA GLU A 579 -1.58 -14.39 5.81
C GLU A 579 -1.24 -13.18 6.70
N GLY A 580 -0.08 -12.55 6.49
CA GLY A 580 0.40 -11.41 7.26
C GLY A 580 1.06 -11.78 8.59
N GLU A 581 1.43 -13.03 8.80
CA GLU A 581 2.15 -13.46 10.01
C GLU A 581 3.66 -13.25 9.81
N LEU A 582 4.39 -13.02 10.92
CA LEU A 582 5.83 -12.84 10.88
C LEU A 582 6.52 -14.11 10.38
N ALA A 583 7.37 -13.97 9.36
CA ALA A 583 7.94 -15.09 8.60
C ALA A 583 9.46 -14.92 8.36
N LEU A 584 10.15 -14.17 9.23
CA LEU A 584 11.59 -13.86 9.10
C LEU A 584 12.49 -15.10 9.05
N ASN A 585 12.07 -16.20 9.68
CA ASN A 585 12.77 -17.49 9.71
C ASN A 585 12.19 -18.53 8.73
N ASP A 586 11.17 -18.16 7.94
CA ASP A 586 10.52 -19.01 6.96
C ASP A 586 11.02 -18.65 5.54
N GLY A 587 11.89 -19.49 4.99
CA GLY A 587 12.42 -19.32 3.63
C GLY A 587 13.80 -18.64 3.59
N GLY A 588 14.06 -17.91 2.50
CA GLY A 588 15.38 -17.48 2.04
C GLY A 588 16.21 -16.49 2.86
N PHE A 589 15.76 -16.02 4.03
CA PHE A 589 16.51 -15.00 4.76
C PHE A 589 17.78 -15.59 5.41
N ALA A 590 17.74 -16.85 5.87
CA ALA A 590 18.94 -17.50 6.37
C ALA A 590 20.00 -17.65 5.26
N GLU A 591 19.57 -18.05 4.06
CA GLU A 591 20.42 -18.22 2.88
C GLU A 591 21.01 -16.89 2.40
N TRP A 592 20.25 -15.79 2.48
CA TRP A 592 20.78 -14.45 2.23
C TRP A 592 21.90 -14.08 3.21
N LEU A 593 21.70 -14.37 4.50
CA LEU A 593 22.70 -14.12 5.54
C LEU A 593 23.96 -14.98 5.36
N GLU A 594 23.81 -16.25 4.98
CA GLU A 594 24.92 -17.13 4.59
C GLU A 594 25.68 -16.59 3.37
N TRP A 595 24.95 -16.10 2.37
CA TRP A 595 25.55 -15.46 1.19
C TRP A 595 26.35 -14.21 1.59
N LEU A 596 25.83 -13.38 2.49
CA LEU A 596 26.54 -12.21 3.01
C LEU A 596 27.81 -12.58 3.77
N GLN A 597 27.79 -13.65 4.58
CA GLN A 597 28.98 -14.17 5.25
C GLN A 597 30.04 -14.63 4.23
N MET A 598 29.63 -15.36 3.20
CA MET A 598 30.53 -15.78 2.12
C MET A 598 31.07 -14.57 1.33
N ALA A 599 30.21 -13.59 1.03
CA ALA A 599 30.56 -12.41 0.25
C ALA A 599 31.54 -11.51 1.00
N ARG A 600 31.38 -11.35 2.31
CA ARG A 600 32.28 -10.56 3.19
C ARG A 600 33.75 -10.92 3.01
N ASP A 601 34.05 -12.21 2.85
CA ASP A 601 35.42 -12.72 2.78
C ASP A 601 35.96 -12.81 1.34
N ARG A 602 35.17 -12.37 0.35
CA ARG A 602 35.51 -12.45 -1.07
C ARG A 602 36.24 -11.19 -1.57
N PRO A 603 37.35 -11.33 -2.32
CA PRO A 603 37.99 -10.19 -2.96
C PRO A 603 37.03 -9.42 -3.87
N GLY A 604 37.05 -8.09 -3.77
CA GLY A 604 36.19 -7.20 -4.55
C GLY A 604 34.83 -6.89 -3.92
N VAL A 605 34.51 -7.46 -2.75
CA VAL A 605 33.30 -7.09 -1.97
C VAL A 605 33.70 -6.18 -0.81
N LEU A 606 33.17 -4.95 -0.81
CA LEU A 606 33.34 -3.96 0.24
C LEU A 606 32.05 -3.83 1.06
N LEU A 607 31.92 -4.72 2.05
CA LEU A 607 30.76 -4.73 2.95
C LEU A 607 30.99 -3.74 4.11
N THR A 608 30.19 -2.68 4.18
CA THR A 608 30.36 -1.58 5.16
C THR A 608 29.27 -1.55 6.23
N ARG A 609 29.55 -0.89 7.36
CA ARG A 609 28.55 -0.58 8.40
C ARG A 609 27.71 0.65 8.10
N SER A 610 28.08 1.41 7.09
CA SER A 610 27.56 2.75 6.85
C SER A 610 27.31 2.94 5.37
N GLN A 611 26.07 3.31 5.06
CA GLN A 611 25.67 3.66 3.70
C GLN A 611 26.53 4.82 3.16
N THR A 612 26.81 5.83 3.99
CA THR A 612 27.69 6.95 3.63
C THR A 612 29.11 6.51 3.27
N GLU A 613 29.66 5.49 3.93
CA GLU A 613 30.99 4.97 3.57
C GLU A 613 30.95 4.18 2.25
N ALA A 614 29.88 3.40 2.01
CA ALA A 614 29.71 2.71 0.73
C ALA A 614 29.60 3.71 -0.43
N GLU A 615 28.82 4.77 -0.25
CA GLU A 615 28.68 5.88 -1.20
C GLU A 615 30.02 6.60 -1.42
N ARG A 616 30.80 6.83 -0.35
CA ARG A 616 32.13 7.45 -0.47
C ARG A 616 33.06 6.62 -1.35
N LEU A 617 33.10 5.30 -1.13
CA LEU A 617 33.94 4.38 -1.90
C LEU A 617 33.60 4.40 -3.40
N PHE A 618 32.32 4.53 -3.73
CA PHE A 618 31.88 4.68 -5.12
C PHE A 618 32.20 6.07 -5.68
N ALA A 619 31.95 7.14 -4.90
CA ALA A 619 32.24 8.52 -5.29
C ALA A 619 33.74 8.77 -5.53
N THR A 620 34.63 8.08 -4.82
CA THR A 620 36.08 8.12 -5.04
C THR A 620 36.57 7.17 -6.14
N ALA A 621 35.65 6.46 -6.81
CA ALA A 621 35.92 5.43 -7.80
C ALA A 621 36.79 4.26 -7.29
N GLU A 622 36.81 4.02 -5.97
CA GLU A 622 37.37 2.81 -5.36
C GLU A 622 36.44 1.60 -5.59
N ALA A 623 35.13 1.84 -5.62
CA ALA A 623 34.12 0.86 -6.01
C ALA A 623 33.58 1.14 -7.43
N SER A 624 33.44 0.08 -8.22
CA SER A 624 32.82 0.09 -9.54
C SER A 624 31.30 -0.04 -9.48
N PHE A 625 30.78 -0.65 -8.42
CA PHE A 625 29.36 -0.84 -8.14
C PHE A 625 29.00 -0.35 -6.75
N LEU A 626 27.77 0.12 -6.57
CA LEU A 626 27.22 0.53 -5.29
C LEU A 626 25.76 0.08 -5.17
N VAL A 627 25.37 -0.48 -4.03
CA VAL A 627 23.94 -0.56 -3.67
C VAL A 627 23.59 0.71 -2.90
N GLY A 628 22.65 1.50 -3.43
CA GLY A 628 22.30 2.78 -2.82
C GLY A 628 20.94 3.32 -3.25
N GLN A 629 20.52 4.40 -2.59
CA GLN A 629 19.26 5.09 -2.83
C GLN A 629 19.46 6.29 -3.76
N ARG A 630 18.35 6.87 -4.20
CA ARG A 630 18.33 8.09 -5.02
C ARG A 630 19.02 9.27 -4.34
N SER A 631 18.91 9.41 -3.02
CA SER A 631 19.50 10.50 -2.25
C SER A 631 21.02 10.69 -2.47
N ALA A 632 21.73 9.62 -2.84
CA ALA A 632 23.16 9.67 -3.17
C ALA A 632 23.44 10.28 -4.56
N LEU A 633 22.49 10.20 -5.51
CA LEU A 633 22.69 10.43 -6.94
C LEU A 633 23.43 11.74 -7.23
N ARG A 634 22.97 12.87 -6.67
CA ARG A 634 23.58 14.18 -6.92
C ARG A 634 25.02 14.27 -6.44
N ASN A 635 25.31 13.71 -5.26
CA ASN A 635 26.67 13.70 -4.72
C ASN A 635 27.58 12.83 -5.61
N LEU A 636 27.06 11.70 -6.11
CA LEU A 636 27.78 10.84 -7.03
C LEU A 636 28.03 11.50 -8.38
N GLN A 637 27.03 12.18 -8.95
CA GLN A 637 27.16 12.94 -10.20
C GLN A 637 28.13 14.12 -10.04
N ALA A 638 28.13 14.80 -8.90
CA ALA A 638 29.07 15.88 -8.62
C ALA A 638 30.53 15.35 -8.53
N ALA A 639 30.73 14.16 -7.95
CA ALA A 639 32.04 13.55 -7.80
C ALA A 639 32.55 12.92 -9.11
N LEU A 640 31.69 12.22 -9.84
CA LEU A 640 32.08 11.39 -10.99
C LEU A 640 31.74 12.01 -12.35
N GLY A 641 30.93 13.08 -12.38
CA GLY A 641 30.32 13.66 -13.57
C GLY A 641 28.88 13.15 -13.79
N PRO A 642 28.02 13.93 -14.47
CA PRO A 642 26.58 13.67 -14.56
C PRO A 642 26.24 12.33 -15.23
N ASP A 643 27.10 11.85 -16.14
CA ASP A 643 26.87 10.63 -16.91
C ASP A 643 27.52 9.37 -16.34
N ALA A 644 28.37 9.52 -15.32
CA ALA A 644 29.15 8.41 -14.80
C ALA A 644 28.33 7.44 -13.93
N PRO A 645 27.57 7.90 -12.92
CA PRO A 645 26.69 7.01 -12.17
C PRO A 645 25.49 6.64 -13.03
N ARG A 646 25.35 5.35 -13.34
CA ARG A 646 24.16 4.77 -13.97
C ARG A 646 23.47 3.87 -12.96
N VAL A 647 22.14 3.78 -13.07
CA VAL A 647 21.30 3.01 -12.14
C VAL A 647 20.68 1.85 -12.89
N ALA A 648 20.71 0.68 -12.29
CA ALA A 648 20.11 -0.54 -12.81
C ALA A 648 19.41 -1.31 -11.68
N PRO A 649 18.50 -2.25 -12.00
CA PRO A 649 17.99 -3.19 -11.02
C PRO A 649 19.11 -3.98 -10.33
N LEU A 650 18.88 -4.30 -9.07
CA LEU A 650 19.74 -5.13 -8.26
C LEU A 650 19.79 -6.55 -8.84
N PRO A 651 20.95 -7.23 -8.78
CA PRO A 651 21.10 -8.53 -9.41
C PRO A 651 20.17 -9.57 -8.80
N ALA A 652 19.59 -10.43 -9.63
CA ALA A 652 18.76 -11.55 -9.21
C ALA A 652 19.57 -12.62 -8.46
N GLY A 653 18.91 -13.29 -7.52
CA GLY A 653 19.44 -14.41 -6.75
C GLY A 653 18.95 -15.76 -7.29
N PRO A 654 19.19 -16.86 -6.56
CA PRO A 654 18.84 -18.20 -7.01
C PRO A 654 17.33 -18.44 -7.09
N GLU A 655 16.51 -17.74 -6.31
CA GLU A 655 15.06 -17.97 -6.22
C GLU A 655 14.24 -16.86 -6.91
N GLY A 656 14.88 -15.78 -7.37
CA GLY A 656 14.17 -14.71 -8.07
C GLY A 656 14.90 -13.37 -8.08
N VAL A 657 14.16 -12.34 -8.46
CA VAL A 657 14.62 -10.94 -8.48
C VAL A 657 14.86 -10.39 -7.06
N SER A 658 15.77 -9.42 -6.95
CA SER A 658 16.00 -8.71 -5.70
C SER A 658 14.83 -7.80 -5.34
N GLY A 659 14.46 -7.79 -4.06
CA GLY A 659 13.27 -7.10 -3.55
C GLY A 659 13.63 -6.13 -2.41
N PRO A 660 14.21 -4.96 -2.72
CA PRO A 660 14.43 -3.90 -1.72
C PRO A 660 13.12 -3.41 -1.14
N LEU A 661 13.16 -2.84 0.07
CA LEU A 661 11.97 -2.20 0.64
C LEU A 661 11.59 -0.97 -0.20
N LEU A 662 10.32 -0.90 -0.59
CA LEU A 662 9.74 0.26 -1.24
C LEU A 662 9.47 1.33 -0.18
N GLN A 663 10.02 2.52 -0.39
CA GLN A 663 9.72 3.71 0.38
C GLN A 663 8.83 4.62 -0.47
N VAL A 664 7.83 5.21 0.18
CA VAL A 664 6.87 6.12 -0.46
C VAL A 664 6.71 7.34 0.44
N ASP A 665 6.91 8.51 -0.12
CA ASP A 665 6.54 9.76 0.56
C ASP A 665 5.12 10.11 0.15
N GLY A 666 4.29 10.48 1.10
CA GLY A 666 2.91 10.85 0.85
C GLY A 666 2.46 12.04 1.67
N PHE A 667 1.53 12.81 1.09
CA PHE A 667 0.83 13.84 1.84
C PHE A 667 -0.20 13.22 2.76
N VAL A 668 -0.11 13.53 4.06
CA VAL A 668 -1.14 13.22 5.05
C VAL A 668 -1.93 14.47 5.40
N LEU A 669 -3.21 14.28 5.71
CA LEU A 669 -4.11 15.34 6.14
C LEU A 669 -4.18 15.42 7.67
N ASN A 670 -4.16 16.64 8.20
CA ASN A 670 -4.45 16.90 9.60
C ASN A 670 -5.94 16.65 9.89
N PRO A 671 -6.30 15.80 10.87
CA PRO A 671 -7.71 15.47 11.16
C PRO A 671 -8.48 16.61 11.83
N THR A 672 -7.82 17.70 12.25
CA THR A 672 -8.47 18.84 12.91
C THR A 672 -9.01 19.89 11.95
N LEU A 673 -8.83 19.70 10.64
CA LEU A 673 -9.22 20.68 9.61
C LEU A 673 -10.73 20.78 9.46
N GLU A 674 -11.22 22.00 9.20
CA GLU A 674 -12.59 22.22 8.77
C GLU A 674 -12.77 21.75 7.31
N GLU A 675 -14.01 21.43 6.92
CA GLU A 675 -14.33 20.85 5.60
C GLU A 675 -13.73 21.63 4.41
N HIS A 676 -13.73 22.97 4.50
CA HIS A 676 -13.20 23.85 3.47
C HIS A 676 -11.66 23.89 3.42
N GLU A 677 -10.97 23.74 4.56
CA GLU A 677 -9.51 23.67 4.65
C GLU A 677 -9.02 22.33 4.10
N MET A 678 -9.69 21.24 4.51
CA MET A 678 -9.44 19.90 4.00
C MET A 678 -9.60 19.81 2.49
N ALA A 679 -10.65 20.43 1.93
CA ALA A 679 -10.85 20.46 0.48
C ALA A 679 -9.77 21.25 -0.26
N ALA A 680 -9.26 22.36 0.32
CA ALA A 680 -8.17 23.14 -0.26
C ALA A 680 -6.83 22.37 -0.22
N ALA A 681 -6.53 21.75 0.92
CA ALA A 681 -5.37 20.88 1.11
C ALA A 681 -5.37 19.71 0.13
N LEU A 682 -6.51 19.02 -0.01
CA LEU A 682 -6.67 17.89 -0.92
C LEU A 682 -6.51 18.32 -2.38
N ALA A 683 -7.00 19.50 -2.76
CA ALA A 683 -6.81 20.04 -4.12
C ALA A 683 -5.32 20.22 -4.44
N PHE A 684 -4.53 20.76 -3.49
CA PHE A 684 -3.08 20.89 -3.65
C PHE A 684 -2.36 19.52 -3.71
N ALA A 685 -2.72 18.58 -2.83
CA ALA A 685 -2.13 17.23 -2.84
C ALA A 685 -2.41 16.51 -4.18
N ARG A 686 -3.63 16.62 -4.71
CA ARG A 686 -4.01 16.07 -6.02
C ARG A 686 -3.27 16.75 -7.18
N PHE A 687 -3.05 18.06 -7.09
CA PHE A 687 -2.27 18.82 -8.08
C PHE A 687 -0.81 18.36 -8.12
N THR A 688 -0.15 18.29 -6.96
CA THR A 688 1.27 17.89 -6.87
C THR A 688 1.52 16.46 -7.37
N THR A 689 0.47 15.63 -7.44
CA THR A 689 0.52 14.24 -7.92
C THR A 689 0.03 14.07 -9.36
N ASP A 690 -0.26 15.17 -10.07
CA ASP A 690 -0.54 15.15 -11.50
C ASP A 690 0.73 14.96 -12.34
N VAL A 691 0.56 14.66 -13.63
CA VAL A 691 1.69 14.35 -14.51
C VAL A 691 2.66 15.51 -14.62
N GLU A 692 2.18 16.74 -14.75
CA GLU A 692 3.02 17.92 -14.97
C GLU A 692 3.83 18.30 -13.71
N SER A 693 3.21 18.23 -12.54
CA SER A 693 3.88 18.51 -11.27
C SER A 693 4.91 17.44 -10.95
N GLN A 694 4.61 16.17 -11.22
CA GLN A 694 5.56 15.08 -11.03
C GLN A 694 6.71 15.13 -12.04
N ASP A 695 6.43 15.50 -13.29
CA ASP A 695 7.44 15.76 -14.31
C ASP A 695 8.36 16.91 -13.90
N MET A 696 7.79 17.99 -13.35
CA MET A 696 8.54 19.11 -12.79
C MET A 696 9.42 18.70 -11.58
N LEU A 697 8.91 17.86 -10.67
CA LEU A 697 9.69 17.32 -9.56
C LEU A 697 10.83 16.40 -10.05
N MET A 698 10.60 15.63 -11.10
CA MET A 698 11.61 14.80 -11.75
C MET A 698 12.68 15.66 -12.43
N ASP A 699 12.30 16.69 -13.18
CA ASP A 699 13.24 17.59 -13.88
C ASP A 699 14.12 18.40 -12.93
N LEU A 700 13.51 18.95 -11.87
CA LEU A 700 14.19 19.87 -10.96
C LEU A 700 14.98 19.13 -9.87
N ALA A 701 14.51 17.96 -9.46
CA ALA A 701 15.02 17.25 -8.30
C ALA A 701 15.27 15.74 -8.55
N GLU A 702 15.20 15.23 -9.77
CA GLU A 702 15.43 13.80 -10.08
C GLU A 702 14.61 12.87 -9.16
N LEU A 703 13.44 13.32 -8.73
CA LEU A 703 12.54 12.55 -7.88
C LEU A 703 11.82 11.52 -8.73
N ALA A 704 11.80 10.27 -8.28
CA ALA A 704 11.09 9.22 -8.98
C ALA A 704 9.57 9.39 -8.78
N PRO A 705 8.81 9.55 -9.88
CA PRO A 705 7.39 9.84 -9.78
C PRO A 705 6.64 8.64 -9.20
N ALA A 706 5.69 8.92 -8.30
CA ALA A 706 4.69 7.93 -7.90
C ALA A 706 3.65 7.71 -9.00
N ASN A 707 3.37 8.74 -9.82
CA ASN A 707 2.38 8.69 -10.89
C ASN A 707 2.94 7.96 -12.13
N ILE A 708 2.36 6.82 -12.48
CA ILE A 708 2.81 5.97 -13.59
C ILE A 708 2.57 6.59 -14.97
N ASN A 709 1.82 7.68 -15.05
CA ASN A 709 1.53 8.38 -16.30
C ASN A 709 2.59 9.43 -16.67
N VAL A 710 3.63 9.63 -15.84
CA VAL A 710 4.78 10.48 -16.21
C VAL A 710 5.63 9.74 -17.25
N THR A 711 5.77 10.32 -18.44
CA THR A 711 6.29 9.62 -19.63
C THR A 711 7.71 10.02 -20.03
N ASP A 712 8.22 11.18 -19.63
CA ASP A 712 9.57 11.64 -20.02
C ASP A 712 10.69 11.06 -19.14
N VAL A 713 10.47 9.89 -18.54
CA VAL A 713 11.43 9.24 -17.65
C VAL A 713 12.70 8.82 -18.41
N GLU A 714 12.61 8.58 -19.73
CA GLU A 714 13.77 8.25 -20.56
C GLU A 714 14.79 9.40 -20.65
N ALA A 715 14.36 10.66 -20.49
CA ALA A 715 15.26 11.80 -20.36
C ALA A 715 16.06 11.80 -19.05
N HIS A 716 15.66 10.97 -18.08
CA HIS A 716 16.26 10.82 -16.76
C HIS A 716 16.70 9.37 -16.49
N PRO A 717 17.80 8.88 -17.09
CA PRO A 717 18.17 7.46 -17.04
C PRO A 717 18.38 6.89 -15.62
N ALA A 718 18.82 7.72 -14.67
CA ALA A 718 18.94 7.30 -13.28
C ALA A 718 17.57 7.07 -12.62
N VAL A 719 16.61 7.97 -12.87
CA VAL A 719 15.23 7.84 -12.40
C VAL A 719 14.57 6.62 -13.03
N ALA A 720 14.75 6.40 -14.34
CA ALA A 720 14.26 5.20 -15.03
C ALA A 720 14.78 3.91 -14.38
N GLY A 721 16.06 3.87 -13.99
CA GLY A 721 16.64 2.73 -13.27
C GLY A 721 15.98 2.47 -11.90
N PHE A 722 15.63 3.52 -11.16
CA PHE A 722 14.89 3.40 -9.90
C PHE A 722 13.45 2.93 -10.11
N LEU A 723 12.75 3.46 -11.13
CA LEU A 723 11.39 2.99 -11.47
C LEU A 723 11.39 1.51 -11.88
N GLU A 724 12.40 1.08 -12.64
CA GLU A 724 12.55 -0.33 -13.02
C GLU A 724 12.77 -1.22 -11.81
N GLN A 725 13.64 -0.81 -10.87
CA GLN A 725 13.84 -1.52 -9.61
C GLN A 725 12.57 -1.57 -8.76
N ALA A 726 11.79 -0.48 -8.71
CA ALA A 726 10.56 -0.40 -7.91
C ALA A 726 9.51 -1.45 -8.30
N LYS A 727 9.50 -1.94 -9.55
CA LYS A 727 8.60 -3.03 -10.00
C LYS A 727 8.76 -4.33 -9.22
N THR A 728 9.91 -4.54 -8.58
CA THR A 728 10.25 -5.75 -7.82
C THR A 728 10.43 -5.47 -6.33
N ALA A 729 10.27 -4.21 -5.91
CA ALA A 729 10.41 -3.80 -4.52
C ALA A 729 9.25 -4.35 -3.65
N VAL A 730 9.55 -4.62 -2.39
CA VAL A 730 8.59 -5.14 -1.42
C VAL A 730 8.06 -3.98 -0.58
N ILE A 731 6.74 -3.88 -0.47
CA ILE A 731 6.09 -2.85 0.36
C ILE A 731 6.56 -3.02 1.80
N SER A 732 7.00 -1.93 2.43
CA SER A 732 7.21 -1.90 3.87
C SER A 732 5.86 -1.71 4.60
N PRO A 733 5.29 -2.74 5.25
CA PRO A 733 3.93 -2.63 5.79
C PRO A 733 3.85 -1.69 7.01
N ASN A 734 2.78 -0.91 7.13
CA ASN A 734 2.49 -0.09 8.32
C ASN A 734 1.92 -0.94 9.47
N ARG A 735 2.77 -1.78 10.04
CA ARG A 735 2.43 -2.70 11.15
C ARG A 735 3.26 -2.39 12.40
N PRO A 736 2.72 -2.60 13.61
CA PRO A 736 3.46 -2.35 14.86
C PRO A 736 4.80 -3.10 14.93
N GLN A 737 4.86 -4.32 14.41
CA GLN A 737 6.09 -5.14 14.40
C GLN A 737 7.21 -4.51 13.56
N MET A 738 6.89 -3.77 12.50
CA MET A 738 7.90 -3.22 11.58
C MET A 738 8.79 -2.16 12.25
N ARG A 739 8.26 -1.41 13.22
CA ARG A 739 9.08 -0.49 14.03
C ARG A 739 10.19 -1.25 14.76
N VAL A 740 9.81 -2.28 15.51
CA VAL A 740 10.75 -3.09 16.30
C VAL A 740 11.75 -3.81 15.41
N ILE A 741 11.30 -4.32 14.25
CA ILE A 741 12.18 -4.95 13.26
C ILE A 741 13.22 -3.96 12.73
N ARG A 742 12.86 -2.70 12.48
CA ARG A 742 13.82 -1.69 12.00
C ARG A 742 14.79 -1.24 13.08
N ASP A 743 14.29 -1.01 14.28
CA ASP A 743 15.11 -0.56 15.41
C ASP A 743 16.15 -1.61 15.82
N LEU A 744 15.75 -2.89 15.81
CA LEU A 744 16.56 -3.99 16.34
C LEU A 744 17.10 -4.96 15.28
N GLY A 745 16.58 -4.93 14.05
CA GLY A 745 16.97 -5.86 12.98
C GLY A 745 18.45 -5.75 12.58
N ASN A 746 19.09 -4.61 12.85
CA ASN A 746 20.55 -4.46 12.73
C ASN A 746 21.32 -5.54 13.51
N THR A 747 20.78 -5.99 14.64
CA THR A 747 21.42 -7.01 15.50
C THR A 747 21.53 -8.37 14.81
N ILE A 748 20.65 -8.69 13.85
CA ILE A 748 20.73 -9.91 13.04
C ILE A 748 22.03 -9.88 12.24
N TYR A 749 22.24 -8.81 11.48
CA TYR A 749 23.43 -8.64 10.64
C TYR A 749 24.70 -8.53 11.49
N GLU A 750 24.67 -7.84 12.64
CA GLU A 750 25.82 -7.76 13.55
C GLU A 750 26.23 -9.13 14.10
N LYS A 751 25.27 -9.91 14.61
CA LYS A 751 25.54 -11.27 15.11
C LYS A 751 26.13 -12.16 14.02
N VAL A 752 25.51 -12.17 12.83
CA VAL A 752 25.94 -13.03 11.73
C VAL A 752 27.28 -12.58 11.13
N LEU A 753 27.45 -11.29 10.84
CA LEU A 753 28.60 -10.79 10.09
C LEU A 753 29.78 -10.37 10.97
N GLU A 754 29.57 -10.08 12.25
CA GLU A 754 30.66 -9.67 13.16
C GLU A 754 30.98 -10.75 14.19
N GLN A 755 29.97 -11.47 14.67
CA GLN A 755 30.13 -12.51 15.69
C GLN A 755 30.18 -13.92 15.09
N ASN A 756 29.94 -14.06 13.77
CA ASN A 756 29.84 -15.34 13.06
C ASN A 756 28.82 -16.30 13.68
N SER A 757 27.73 -15.76 14.22
CA SER A 757 26.60 -16.56 14.71
C SER A 757 25.93 -17.31 13.56
N ASP A 758 25.28 -18.44 13.89
CA ASP A 758 24.48 -19.21 12.94
C ASP A 758 23.29 -18.39 12.43
N PRO A 759 23.12 -18.22 11.10
CA PRO A 759 22.02 -17.43 10.54
C PRO A 759 20.63 -17.94 10.91
N THR A 760 20.41 -19.25 10.88
CA THR A 760 19.10 -19.86 11.18
C THR A 760 18.72 -19.68 12.65
N GLU A 761 19.65 -19.95 13.56
CA GLU A 761 19.44 -19.76 15.01
C GLU A 761 19.19 -18.28 15.33
N THR A 762 20.00 -17.38 14.74
CA THR A 762 19.86 -15.93 14.96
C THR A 762 18.49 -15.41 14.51
N LEU A 763 18.01 -15.86 13.35
CA LEU A 763 16.68 -15.48 12.85
C LEU A 763 15.56 -16.09 13.70
N ALA A 764 15.69 -17.34 14.13
CA ALA A 764 14.70 -17.99 14.99
C ALA A 764 14.56 -17.27 16.35
N ASP A 765 15.68 -16.92 16.97
CA ASP A 765 15.73 -16.14 18.21
C ASP A 765 15.09 -14.76 18.03
N PHE A 766 15.45 -14.06 16.95
CA PHE A 766 14.90 -12.73 16.67
C PHE A 766 13.40 -12.78 16.36
N THR A 767 12.95 -13.77 15.57
CA THR A 767 11.53 -13.97 15.25
C THR A 767 10.72 -14.23 16.52
N THR A 768 11.21 -15.12 17.38
CA THR A 768 10.58 -15.42 18.68
C THR A 768 10.50 -14.17 19.56
N PHE A 769 11.57 -13.36 19.56
CA PHE A 769 11.60 -12.10 20.28
C PHE A 769 10.54 -11.11 19.76
N ILE A 770 10.46 -10.86 18.45
CA ILE A 770 9.47 -9.95 17.87
C ILE A 770 8.03 -10.44 18.13
N GLN A 771 7.78 -11.74 18.02
CA GLN A 771 6.48 -12.33 18.36
C GLN A 771 6.10 -12.06 19.82
N SER A 772 7.04 -12.23 20.76
CA SER A 772 6.79 -11.97 22.18
C SER A 772 6.50 -10.49 22.49
N VAL A 773 7.10 -9.56 21.74
CA VAL A 773 6.84 -8.12 21.85
C VAL A 773 5.44 -7.79 21.32
N ALA A 774 5.02 -8.40 20.20
CA ALA A 774 3.71 -8.17 19.60
C ALA A 774 2.54 -8.70 20.46
N GLU A 775 2.75 -9.79 21.20
CA GLU A 775 1.73 -10.41 22.05
C GLU A 775 1.50 -9.67 23.38
N THR A 776 2.46 -8.87 23.85
CA THR A 776 2.45 -8.28 25.19
C THR A 776 1.95 -6.83 25.24
N SER A 777 1.85 -6.14 24.10
CA SER A 777 1.23 -4.80 24.02
C SER A 777 0.81 -4.48 22.57
N PRO A 778 -0.44 -4.81 22.17
CA PRO A 778 -0.92 -4.61 20.79
C PRO A 778 -0.97 -3.15 20.35
N ASP A 779 -1.20 -2.22 21.28
CA ASP A 779 -1.50 -0.82 20.98
C ASP A 779 -0.30 0.12 21.17
N ASN A 780 0.75 -0.30 21.91
CA ASN A 780 2.02 0.43 22.00
C ASN A 780 3.13 -0.42 22.66
N PRO A 781 4.03 -1.07 21.90
CA PRO A 781 5.03 -2.00 22.44
C PRO A 781 6.13 -1.36 23.32
N LEU A 782 6.17 -0.02 23.42
CA LEU A 782 7.09 0.71 24.31
C LEU A 782 6.40 1.48 25.45
N HIS A 783 5.06 1.49 25.50
CA HIS A 783 4.31 2.10 26.60
C HIS A 783 3.70 1.03 27.49
N VAL A 784 4.30 0.83 28.66
CA VAL A 784 3.65 0.11 29.76
C VAL A 784 2.67 1.10 30.40
N GLU A 785 1.36 0.91 30.21
CA GLU A 785 0.35 1.65 30.99
C GLU A 785 0.63 1.44 32.48
N ALA A 786 0.85 2.53 33.22
CA ALA A 786 1.01 2.46 34.66
C ALA A 786 -0.30 1.96 35.28
N GLN A 787 -0.27 0.76 35.87
CA GLN A 787 -1.43 0.23 36.61
C GLN A 787 -1.76 1.13 37.80
N ASN A 788 -3.05 1.41 38.01
CA ASN A 788 -3.53 2.13 39.19
C ASN A 788 -3.08 1.42 40.47
N CYS A 789 -2.34 2.11 41.34
CA CYS A 789 -1.93 1.58 42.64
C CYS A 789 -3.17 1.32 43.53
N THR A 790 -3.36 0.08 43.95
CA THR A 790 -4.52 -0.34 44.77
C THR A 790 -4.23 -0.39 46.28
N GLU A 791 -2.97 -0.27 46.69
CA GLU A 791 -2.53 -0.40 48.08
C GLU A 791 -1.80 0.86 48.57
N ALA A 792 -2.14 1.30 49.79
CA ALA A 792 -1.47 2.41 50.44
C ALA A 792 -0.18 1.94 51.12
N GLY A 793 0.89 2.73 51.05
CA GLY A 793 2.20 2.34 51.56
C GLY A 793 3.18 3.49 51.73
N ARG A 794 4.32 3.21 52.37
CA ARG A 794 5.45 4.14 52.47
C ARG A 794 6.72 3.40 52.06
N LEU A 795 7.50 3.99 51.16
CA LEU A 795 8.74 3.42 50.63
C LEU A 795 9.91 4.38 50.91
N LEU A 796 11.06 3.83 51.29
CA LEU A 796 12.32 4.55 51.42
C LEU A 796 13.26 4.19 50.26
N LEU A 797 13.65 5.21 49.47
CA LEU A 797 14.60 5.07 48.37
C LEU A 797 15.95 5.72 48.73
N TRP A 798 17.04 4.95 48.68
CA TRP A 798 18.40 5.49 48.77
C TRP A 798 18.99 5.76 47.39
N HIS A 799 19.62 6.92 47.19
CA HIS A 799 20.27 7.27 45.92
C HIS A 799 21.57 8.06 46.10
N SER A 800 22.47 7.95 45.12
CA SER A 800 23.70 8.76 45.06
C SER A 800 23.65 9.89 44.02
N ALA A 801 22.49 10.10 43.37
CA ALA A 801 22.30 11.15 42.37
C ALA A 801 22.60 12.56 42.92
N GLN A 802 23.33 13.37 42.15
CA GLN A 802 23.67 14.76 42.45
C GLN A 802 23.28 15.69 41.30
N GLY A 803 23.20 17.00 41.57
CA GLY A 803 22.95 18.00 40.52
C GLY A 803 21.62 17.78 39.79
N VAL A 804 21.67 17.74 38.45
CA VAL A 804 20.49 17.55 37.59
C VAL A 804 19.81 16.20 37.85
N ASP A 805 20.59 15.14 38.06
CA ASP A 805 20.05 13.80 38.31
C ASP A 805 19.22 13.74 39.61
N ALA A 806 19.62 14.50 40.62
CA ALA A 806 18.87 14.60 41.88
C ALA A 806 17.53 15.35 41.68
N SER A 807 17.51 16.41 40.86
CA SER A 807 16.26 17.11 40.51
C SER A 807 15.34 16.25 39.65
N THR A 808 15.89 15.48 38.71
CA THR A 808 15.12 14.54 37.88
C THR A 808 14.50 13.44 38.74
N LEU A 809 15.25 12.89 39.69
CA LEU A 809 14.72 11.88 40.60
C LEU A 809 13.58 12.43 41.48
N GLN A 810 13.70 13.67 41.97
CA GLN A 810 12.62 14.34 42.69
C GLN A 810 11.36 14.51 41.82
N GLN A 811 11.53 14.84 40.55
CA GLN A 811 10.43 14.96 39.59
C GLN A 811 9.76 13.60 39.33
N ILE A 812 10.54 12.54 39.13
CA ILE A 812 10.04 11.16 38.95
C ILE A 812 9.22 10.73 40.18
N VAL A 813 9.70 11.03 41.39
CA VAL A 813 8.95 10.74 42.62
C VAL A 813 7.64 11.55 42.70
N ALA A 814 7.66 12.82 42.28
CA ALA A 814 6.45 13.66 42.23
C ALA A 814 5.44 13.16 41.20
N ASP A 815 5.91 12.68 40.04
CA ASP A 815 5.07 12.11 39.00
C ASP A 815 4.49 10.77 39.42
N PHE A 816 5.29 9.92 40.07
CA PHE A 816 4.80 8.68 40.69
C PHE A 816 3.73 8.96 41.75
N ALA A 817 3.93 9.96 42.61
CA ALA A 817 2.93 10.36 43.61
C ALA A 817 1.62 10.88 42.99
N ARG A 818 1.66 11.37 41.74
CA ARG A 818 0.45 11.76 40.99
C ARG A 818 -0.32 10.54 40.50
N ILE A 819 0.39 9.50 40.06
CA ILE A 819 -0.16 8.24 39.56
C ILE A 819 -0.65 7.36 40.72
N CYS A 820 0.11 7.35 41.82
CA CYS A 820 -0.09 6.53 43.01
C CYS A 820 -0.17 7.39 44.29
N PRO A 821 -1.27 8.15 44.47
CA PRO A 821 -1.38 9.14 45.55
C PRO A 821 -1.38 8.55 46.96
N ASP A 822 -1.70 7.26 47.10
CA ASP A 822 -1.74 6.55 48.37
C ASP A 822 -0.39 5.91 48.77
N VAL A 823 0.64 6.06 47.93
CA VAL A 823 2.00 5.58 48.21
C VAL A 823 2.93 6.77 48.45
N GLN A 824 3.44 6.91 49.67
CA GLN A 824 4.44 7.93 50.00
C GLN A 824 5.85 7.39 49.73
N ILE A 825 6.65 8.11 48.93
CA ILE A 825 8.07 7.80 48.74
C ILE A 825 8.91 8.83 49.47
N ASP A 826 9.74 8.38 50.40
CA ASP A 826 10.83 9.19 50.95
C ASP A 826 12.13 8.86 50.22
N ILE A 827 12.89 9.89 49.88
CA ILE A 827 14.21 9.73 49.26
C ILE A 827 15.30 10.19 50.22
N GLU A 828 16.39 9.42 50.29
CA GLU A 828 17.58 9.76 51.08
C GLU A 828 18.82 9.71 50.18
N TYR A 829 19.60 10.79 50.21
CA TYR A 829 20.89 10.81 49.56
C TYR A 829 21.91 10.01 50.37
N VAL A 830 22.55 9.04 49.70
CA VAL A 830 23.64 8.22 50.23
C VAL A 830 24.79 8.26 49.22
N ALA A 831 25.97 8.70 49.65
CA ALA A 831 27.14 8.70 48.78
C ALA A 831 27.44 7.28 48.28
N ALA A 832 27.79 7.14 47.00
CA ALA A 832 27.96 5.82 46.37
C ALA A 832 29.00 4.94 47.09
N GLU A 833 30.04 5.57 47.64
CA GLU A 833 31.13 4.92 48.39
C GLU A 833 30.68 4.45 49.78
N GLU A 834 29.67 5.09 50.35
CA GLU A 834 29.13 4.78 51.68
C GLU A 834 28.04 3.69 51.62
N LEU A 835 27.43 3.49 50.44
CA LEU A 835 26.27 2.62 50.25
C LEU A 835 26.53 1.15 50.67
N PRO A 836 27.63 0.48 50.26
CA PRO A 836 27.90 -0.89 50.69
C PRO A 836 28.07 -1.01 52.21
N GLY A 837 28.76 -0.04 52.84
CA GLY A 837 28.98 -0.01 54.28
C GLY A 837 27.69 0.23 55.07
N ARG A 838 26.82 1.12 54.56
CA ARG A 838 25.50 1.36 55.16
C ARG A 838 24.56 0.17 55.03
N LEU A 839 24.55 -0.50 53.88
CA LEU A 839 23.76 -1.74 53.68
C LEU A 839 24.24 -2.87 54.60
N ALA A 840 25.56 -3.04 54.76
CA ALA A 840 26.14 -4.03 55.66
C ALA A 840 25.85 -3.72 57.15
N ALA A 841 25.85 -2.44 57.55
CA ALA A 841 25.53 -2.04 58.92
C ALA A 841 24.07 -2.33 59.31
N VAL A 842 23.15 -2.34 58.34
CA VAL A 842 21.71 -2.61 58.56
C VAL A 842 21.43 -4.11 58.68
N SER A 843 22.19 -4.97 57.98
CA SER A 843 21.96 -6.42 57.93
C SER A 843 22.63 -7.22 59.06
N GLY A 844 23.55 -6.59 59.81
CA GLY A 844 24.19 -7.20 60.98
C GLY A 844 25.24 -8.27 60.66
N ASP A 845 25.66 -8.44 59.40
CA ASP A 845 26.68 -9.42 59.02
C ASP A 845 28.05 -8.74 58.79
N MET A 846 29.00 -9.03 59.68
CA MET A 846 30.36 -8.48 59.67
C MET A 846 31.27 -9.30 58.75
N THR A 847 31.22 -9.08 57.42
CA THR A 847 32.35 -9.41 56.53
C THR A 847 32.44 -8.46 55.32
N MET A 848 32.54 -7.15 55.56
CA MET A 848 33.19 -6.21 54.64
C MET A 848 34.05 -5.29 55.52
N GLN A 849 35.38 -5.40 55.42
CA GLN A 849 36.31 -4.68 56.30
C GLN A 849 36.26 -3.16 56.04
N GLY A 850 35.87 -2.40 57.05
CA GLY A 850 36.03 -0.95 57.16
C GLY A 850 35.81 -0.51 58.61
N ASP A 851 36.73 0.30 59.15
CA ASP A 851 36.88 0.62 60.57
C ASP A 851 35.62 1.21 61.24
N GLY A 852 35.41 0.77 62.49
CA GLY A 852 34.16 0.93 63.24
C GLY A 852 33.84 2.31 63.81
N ASP A 853 32.54 2.53 64.02
CA ASP A 853 31.96 2.78 65.34
C ASP A 853 30.42 2.66 65.27
N ASN A 854 29.86 1.85 66.19
CA ASN A 854 28.44 1.80 66.60
C ASN A 854 27.35 2.02 65.54
N LEU A 855 26.85 0.94 64.93
CA LEU A 855 25.46 0.89 64.45
C LEU A 855 24.83 -0.42 64.94
N ALA A 856 24.02 -0.30 66.00
CA ALA A 856 23.07 -1.34 66.35
C ALA A 856 22.11 -1.54 65.17
N SER A 857 21.72 -2.78 64.90
CA SER A 857 20.80 -3.17 63.82
C SER A 857 19.51 -2.35 63.85
N ASP A 858 19.44 -1.32 63.02
CA ASP A 858 18.26 -0.48 62.84
C ASP A 858 17.59 -0.96 61.54
N ALA A 859 17.05 -2.18 61.54
CA ALA A 859 16.35 -2.76 60.39
C ALA A 859 15.16 -1.88 59.94
N GLU A 860 14.64 -1.02 60.81
CA GLU A 860 13.63 0.00 60.51
C GLU A 860 14.16 1.20 59.68
N ARG A 861 15.47 1.27 59.41
CA ARG A 861 16.12 2.29 58.55
C ARG A 861 16.70 1.73 57.25
N ALA A 862 16.43 0.46 56.93
CA ALA A 862 16.82 -0.11 55.64
C ALA A 862 16.04 0.56 54.50
N PRO A 863 16.66 0.83 53.32
CA PRO A 863 15.90 1.25 52.15
C PRO A 863 15.03 0.09 51.64
N ASP A 864 13.86 0.44 51.11
CA ASP A 864 13.02 -0.48 50.32
C ASP A 864 13.57 -0.62 48.89
N LEU A 865 14.08 0.49 48.35
CA LEU A 865 14.76 0.54 47.05
C LEU A 865 16.07 1.32 47.17
N PHE A 866 17.07 0.99 46.36
CA PHE A 866 18.24 1.83 46.25
C PHE A 866 18.84 1.79 44.84
N LEU A 867 19.47 2.90 44.45
CA LEU A 867 20.24 2.97 43.22
C LEU A 867 21.69 2.59 43.49
N ALA A 868 22.20 1.60 42.75
CA ALA A 868 23.56 1.11 42.88
C ALA A 868 24.15 0.72 41.52
N PRO A 869 25.48 0.85 41.36
CA PRO A 869 26.22 0.20 40.28
C PRO A 869 26.00 -1.33 40.27
N HIS A 870 25.92 -1.90 39.07
CA HIS A 870 25.55 -3.32 38.87
C HIS A 870 26.61 -4.31 39.41
N ASP A 871 27.88 -3.89 39.51
CA ASP A 871 28.99 -4.66 40.08
C ASP A 871 28.78 -5.01 41.57
N LEU A 872 27.85 -4.33 42.25
CA LEU A 872 27.43 -4.66 43.60
C LEU A 872 26.42 -5.81 43.67
N VAL A 873 25.81 -6.25 42.56
CA VAL A 873 24.79 -7.32 42.56
C VAL A 873 25.35 -8.62 43.12
N VAL A 874 26.54 -9.03 42.68
CA VAL A 874 27.19 -10.27 43.15
C VAL A 874 27.46 -10.24 44.66
N PRO A 875 28.24 -9.28 45.21
CA PRO A 875 28.53 -9.27 46.64
C PRO A 875 27.29 -9.06 47.52
N LEU A 876 26.31 -8.27 47.07
CA LEU A 876 25.07 -8.06 47.83
C LEU A 876 24.14 -9.28 47.77
N SER A 877 24.09 -9.99 46.64
CA SER A 877 23.28 -11.21 46.50
C SER A 877 23.87 -12.38 47.31
N ASP A 878 25.19 -12.61 47.22
CA ASP A 878 25.85 -13.66 48.00
C ASP A 878 25.81 -13.35 49.51
N GLY A 879 25.85 -12.06 49.88
CA GLY A 879 25.60 -11.57 51.24
C GLY A 879 24.12 -11.57 51.67
N ARG A 880 23.20 -11.97 50.79
CA ARG A 880 21.74 -12.00 51.02
C ARG A 880 21.13 -10.65 51.44
N LEU A 881 21.72 -9.56 50.96
CA LEU A 881 21.31 -8.18 51.26
C LEU A 881 20.26 -7.64 50.28
N ILE A 882 20.10 -8.30 49.13
CA ILE A 882 19.09 -7.98 48.10
C ILE A 882 18.28 -9.22 47.72
N LYS A 883 17.06 -9.01 47.23
CA LYS A 883 16.18 -10.07 46.73
C LYS A 883 16.11 -10.03 45.21
N PRO A 884 15.95 -11.18 44.53
CA PRO A 884 15.71 -11.18 43.11
C PRO A 884 14.35 -10.53 42.82
N VAL A 885 14.31 -9.61 41.88
CA VAL A 885 13.09 -8.91 41.43
C VAL A 885 12.32 -9.69 40.36
N THR A 886 12.89 -10.77 39.83
CA THR A 886 12.27 -11.67 38.83
C THR A 886 10.80 -12.02 39.09
N PRO A 887 10.34 -12.28 40.34
CA PRO A 887 8.93 -12.59 40.58
C PRO A 887 7.95 -11.43 40.30
N TRP A 888 8.45 -10.19 40.26
CA TRP A 888 7.64 -8.97 40.15
C TRP A 888 7.91 -8.17 38.87
N VAL A 889 8.96 -8.54 38.12
CA VAL A 889 9.37 -7.89 36.87
C VAL A 889 9.16 -8.89 35.75
N THR A 890 8.22 -8.59 34.84
CA THR A 890 7.93 -9.45 33.71
C THR A 890 8.97 -9.26 32.61
N SER A 891 9.19 -10.29 31.80
CA SER A 891 10.02 -10.16 30.59
C SER A 891 9.53 -9.02 29.69
N ALA A 892 8.21 -8.77 29.66
CA ALA A 892 7.61 -7.65 28.93
C ALA A 892 8.04 -6.27 29.47
N SER A 893 8.09 -6.10 30.79
CA SER A 893 8.54 -4.83 31.41
C SER A 893 10.03 -4.53 31.17
N LEU A 894 10.81 -5.53 30.75
CA LEU A 894 12.24 -5.38 30.47
C LEU A 894 12.55 -5.08 29.00
N ILE A 895 11.55 -5.15 28.11
CA ILE A 895 11.69 -4.91 26.66
C ILE A 895 12.35 -3.55 26.33
N PRO A 896 12.06 -2.43 27.02
CA PRO A 896 12.65 -1.13 26.68
C PRO A 896 14.13 -0.97 27.08
N TYR A 897 14.73 -1.95 27.77
CA TYR A 897 16.08 -1.83 28.31
C TYR A 897 17.12 -2.55 27.45
N LEU A 898 18.35 -2.01 27.41
CA LEU A 898 19.47 -2.63 26.72
C LEU A 898 19.74 -4.04 27.29
N PRO A 899 19.88 -5.09 26.46
CA PRO A 899 20.13 -6.46 26.92
C PRO A 899 21.32 -6.58 27.88
N GLU A 900 22.39 -5.84 27.63
CA GLU A 900 23.61 -5.81 28.45
C GLU A 900 23.35 -5.24 29.84
N SER A 901 22.45 -4.25 29.94
CA SER A 901 22.08 -3.65 31.24
C SER A 901 21.25 -4.62 32.09
N ILE A 902 20.41 -5.44 31.46
CA ILE A 902 19.66 -6.52 32.12
C ILE A 902 20.63 -7.63 32.56
N ARG A 903 21.56 -8.02 31.68
CA ARG A 903 22.60 -9.01 31.99
C ARG A 903 23.47 -8.58 33.17
N GLY A 904 23.86 -7.30 33.22
CA GLY A 904 24.65 -6.75 34.34
C GLY A 904 23.94 -6.85 35.70
N LEU A 905 22.62 -6.87 35.73
CA LEU A 905 21.80 -7.01 36.94
C LEU A 905 21.33 -8.45 37.21
N THR A 906 21.74 -9.41 36.37
CA THR A 906 21.34 -10.82 36.48
C THR A 906 22.48 -11.64 37.08
N TYR A 907 22.18 -12.42 38.12
CA TYR A 907 23.13 -13.32 38.77
C TYR A 907 22.47 -14.66 39.09
N LYS A 908 23.13 -15.78 38.79
CA LYS A 908 22.58 -17.15 38.97
C LYS A 908 21.15 -17.28 38.41
N GLU A 909 20.96 -16.82 37.16
CA GLU A 909 19.69 -16.85 36.42
C GLU A 909 18.54 -16.03 37.04
N SER A 910 18.83 -15.22 38.06
CA SER A 910 17.85 -14.34 38.71
C SER A 910 18.22 -12.87 38.50
N LEU A 911 17.22 -12.06 38.17
CA LEU A 911 17.36 -10.62 38.03
C LEU A 911 17.24 -9.97 39.41
N TYR A 912 18.19 -9.11 39.79
CA TYR A 912 18.24 -8.49 41.12
C TYR A 912 17.92 -6.99 41.13
N GLY A 913 17.77 -6.37 39.96
CA GLY A 913 17.35 -4.98 39.83
C GLY A 913 16.81 -4.69 38.44
N VAL A 914 16.18 -3.52 38.27
CA VAL A 914 15.73 -3.01 36.98
C VAL A 914 16.74 -1.95 36.52
N PRO A 915 17.18 -1.95 35.24
CA PRO A 915 18.10 -0.92 34.77
C PRO A 915 17.48 0.48 34.90
N TYR A 916 18.29 1.46 35.31
CA TYR A 916 17.84 2.85 35.46
C TYR A 916 18.65 3.77 34.57
N THR A 917 19.98 3.75 34.72
CA THR A 917 20.92 4.47 33.87
C THR A 917 22.05 3.55 33.45
N VAL A 918 22.60 3.81 32.27
CA VAL A 918 23.83 3.16 31.80
C VAL A 918 24.93 4.21 31.76
N ASN A 919 26.02 3.95 32.48
CA ASN A 919 27.22 4.77 32.40
C ASN A 919 28.12 4.17 31.33
N THR A 920 28.44 4.97 30.32
CA THR A 920 29.40 4.62 29.27
C THR A 920 30.41 5.74 29.09
N MET A 921 31.58 5.41 28.53
CA MET A 921 32.55 6.41 28.12
C MET A 921 32.25 6.90 26.71
N ALA A 922 32.31 8.22 26.51
CA ALA A 922 32.16 8.85 25.20
C ALA A 922 33.36 9.78 24.93
N LEU A 923 33.70 9.94 23.65
CA LEU A 923 34.61 10.98 23.21
C LEU A 923 33.84 12.30 23.13
N TYR A 924 34.27 13.28 23.91
CA TYR A 924 33.77 14.65 23.81
C TYR A 924 34.60 15.43 22.79
N VAL A 925 33.94 16.01 21.79
CA VAL A 925 34.59 16.80 20.73
C VAL A 925 34.17 18.26 20.87
N ASN A 926 35.14 19.16 20.87
CA ASN A 926 34.88 20.59 20.78
C ASN A 926 34.83 20.98 19.29
N THR A 927 33.63 21.21 18.77
CA THR A 927 33.39 21.52 17.36
C THR A 927 33.93 22.88 16.92
N ASP A 928 34.29 23.77 17.87
CA ASP A 928 34.96 25.03 17.54
C ASP A 928 36.45 24.84 17.19
N LEU A 929 37.03 23.71 17.63
CA LEU A 929 38.43 23.36 17.39
C LEU A 929 38.58 22.25 16.35
N VAL A 930 37.61 21.33 16.26
CA VAL A 930 37.70 20.13 15.41
C VAL A 930 36.51 20.10 14.44
N ASN A 931 36.81 20.22 13.15
CA ASN A 931 35.80 20.24 12.08
C ASN A 931 35.44 18.84 11.54
N LYS A 932 36.16 17.80 11.99
CA LYS A 932 35.93 16.42 11.56
C LYS A 932 36.14 15.47 12.74
N THR A 933 35.08 14.79 13.16
CA THR A 933 35.15 13.80 14.24
C THR A 933 36.05 12.62 13.85
N PRO A 934 37.03 12.22 14.69
CA PRO A 934 37.86 11.05 14.45
C PRO A 934 37.05 9.75 14.43
N ALA A 935 37.29 8.88 13.44
CA ALA A 935 36.56 7.61 13.29
C ALA A 935 37.24 6.42 13.98
N SER A 936 38.49 6.56 14.41
CA SER A 936 39.26 5.53 15.12
C SER A 936 40.23 6.14 16.13
N LEU A 937 40.74 5.33 17.06
CA LEU A 937 41.82 5.75 17.98
C LEU A 937 43.08 6.18 17.21
N GLN A 938 43.30 5.62 16.02
CA GLN A 938 44.43 5.97 15.18
C GLN A 938 44.22 7.32 14.48
N ASP A 939 43.00 7.62 14.05
CA ASP A 939 42.64 8.96 13.56
C ASP A 939 42.73 10.01 14.65
N LEU A 940 42.26 9.66 15.85
CA LEU A 940 42.30 10.51 17.04
C LEU A 940 43.76 10.87 17.39
N PHE A 941 44.65 9.88 17.33
CA PHE A 941 46.09 10.10 17.52
C PHE A 941 46.72 10.93 16.40
N ALA A 942 46.35 10.69 15.14
CA ALA A 942 46.90 11.39 13.98
C ALA A 942 46.45 12.85 13.89
N GLN A 943 45.24 13.16 14.36
CA GLN A 943 44.68 14.51 14.40
C GLN A 943 45.20 15.32 15.60
N ALA A 944 45.58 14.64 16.70
CA ALA A 944 46.07 15.30 17.89
C ALA A 944 47.29 16.18 17.60
N SER A 945 47.11 17.49 17.73
CA SER A 945 48.12 18.51 17.50
C SER A 945 47.96 19.67 18.50
N PRO A 946 48.96 20.56 18.66
CA PRO A 946 48.78 21.73 19.52
C PRO A 946 47.64 22.68 19.11
N ALA A 947 47.14 22.56 17.87
CA ALA A 947 45.97 23.32 17.38
C ALA A 947 44.65 22.57 17.58
N GLU A 948 44.71 21.24 17.67
CA GLU A 948 43.57 20.33 17.89
C GLU A 948 43.95 19.35 19.01
N PRO A 949 44.05 19.83 20.26
CA PRO A 949 44.63 19.03 21.31
C PRO A 949 43.68 17.95 21.85
N LEU A 950 44.26 16.79 22.16
CA LEU A 950 43.56 15.65 22.74
C LEU A 950 43.85 15.54 24.24
N ALA A 951 42.82 15.72 25.05
CA ALA A 951 42.87 15.43 26.48
C ALA A 951 42.53 13.94 26.74
N LEU A 952 43.42 13.19 27.38
CA LEU A 952 43.25 11.76 27.63
C LEU A 952 43.29 11.42 29.13
N ASN A 953 42.31 10.66 29.59
CA ASN A 953 42.24 10.18 30.96
C ASN A 953 43.18 8.99 31.19
N SER A 954 44.22 9.20 32.00
CA SER A 954 45.20 8.18 32.37
C SER A 954 44.96 7.56 33.74
N SER A 955 43.78 7.78 34.34
CA SER A 955 43.36 7.08 35.56
C SER A 955 43.19 5.57 35.30
N PHE A 956 43.03 4.78 36.36
CA PHE A 956 42.77 3.35 36.24
C PHE A 956 41.52 3.07 35.38
N GLU A 957 40.46 3.86 35.50
CA GLU A 957 39.26 3.73 34.66
C GLU A 957 39.56 4.02 33.19
N GLY A 958 40.25 5.13 32.90
CA GLY A 958 40.63 5.46 31.52
C GLY A 958 41.56 4.42 30.91
N ALA A 959 42.45 3.83 31.72
CA ALA A 959 43.30 2.73 31.29
C ALA A 959 42.51 1.43 31.07
N PHE A 960 41.57 1.09 31.95
CA PHE A 960 40.75 -0.11 31.85
C PHE A 960 39.93 -0.14 30.55
N TRP A 961 39.26 0.96 30.22
CA TRP A 961 38.52 1.08 28.97
C TRP A 961 39.42 1.20 27.73
N GLY A 962 40.59 1.83 27.87
CA GLY A 962 41.61 1.86 26.82
C GLY A 962 42.12 0.47 26.45
N VAL A 963 42.37 -0.40 27.44
CA VAL A 963 42.79 -1.80 27.19
C VAL A 963 41.71 -2.57 26.44
N LEU A 964 40.42 -2.38 26.78
CA LEU A 964 39.31 -3.02 26.07
C LEU A 964 39.22 -2.60 24.59
N ALA A 965 39.65 -1.39 24.26
CA ALA A 965 39.71 -0.92 22.87
C ALA A 965 40.81 -1.64 22.03
N PHE A 966 41.85 -2.19 22.67
CA PHE A 966 42.95 -2.92 22.02
C PHE A 966 42.85 -4.45 22.14
N GLY A 967 42.19 -4.97 23.18
CA GLY A 967 41.98 -6.40 23.39
C GLY A 967 40.50 -6.77 23.31
N ARG A 968 40.03 -7.19 22.14
CA ARG A 968 38.64 -7.64 21.95
C ARG A 968 38.44 -9.02 22.59
N GLN A 969 37.97 -9.05 23.84
CA GLN A 969 36.77 -9.77 24.31
C GLN A 969 36.80 -10.05 25.84
N PRO A 970 35.71 -9.81 26.57
CA PRO A 970 35.41 -10.54 27.80
C PRO A 970 35.09 -12.01 27.44
N VAL A 971 35.85 -12.97 27.94
CA VAL A 971 35.54 -14.41 27.80
C VAL A 971 34.69 -14.86 29.00
N GLU A 972 33.58 -15.55 28.75
CA GLU A 972 32.82 -16.26 29.79
C GLU A 972 33.67 -17.40 30.38
N ASP A 973 34.00 -17.33 31.67
CA ASP A 973 34.44 -18.51 32.41
C ASP A 973 33.23 -19.13 33.12
N LYS A 974 32.90 -20.37 32.77
CA LYS A 974 31.87 -21.18 33.46
C LYS A 974 32.39 -21.71 34.81
N GLY A 975 33.06 -20.85 35.59
CA GLY A 975 33.48 -21.14 36.95
C GLY A 975 32.38 -20.84 37.96
N ASP A 976 32.42 -21.52 39.11
CA ASP A 976 31.42 -21.51 40.21
C ASP A 976 31.06 -20.13 40.81
N ALA A 977 31.62 -19.03 40.29
CA ALA A 977 31.39 -17.66 40.78
C ALA A 977 30.44 -16.82 39.90
N GLY A 978 29.99 -17.30 38.73
CA GLY A 978 28.86 -16.72 37.98
C GLY A 978 28.91 -15.21 37.66
N GLY A 979 30.10 -14.62 37.63
CA GLY A 979 30.33 -13.22 37.24
C GLY A 979 31.28 -13.14 36.04
N ILE A 980 31.25 -12.02 35.31
CA ILE A 980 32.17 -11.76 34.19
C ILE A 980 33.58 -11.57 34.76
N ALA A 981 34.41 -12.61 34.70
CA ALA A 981 35.84 -12.46 34.91
C ALA A 981 36.48 -11.95 33.62
N LEU A 982 36.75 -10.64 33.55
CA LEU A 982 37.52 -10.05 32.45
C LEU A 982 38.96 -10.58 32.48
N GLN A 983 39.26 -11.58 31.66
CA GLN A 983 40.64 -11.84 31.26
C GLN A 983 41.05 -10.76 30.26
N LEU A 984 41.73 -9.72 30.75
CA LEU A 984 42.49 -8.85 29.86
C LEU A 984 43.60 -9.71 29.24
N GLU A 985 43.51 -10.00 27.94
CA GLU A 985 44.63 -10.66 27.26
C GLU A 985 45.89 -9.80 27.47
N GLN A 986 47.02 -10.46 27.78
CA GLN A 986 48.29 -9.74 27.99
C GLN A 986 48.67 -8.88 26.79
N THR A 987 48.23 -9.25 25.58
CA THR A 987 48.39 -8.53 24.32
C THR A 987 47.66 -7.18 24.31
N GLY A 988 46.36 -7.13 24.64
CA GLY A 988 45.61 -5.87 24.65
C GLY A 988 46.13 -4.85 25.67
N LEU A 989 46.62 -5.32 26.83
CA LEU A 989 47.28 -4.47 27.81
C LEU A 989 48.62 -3.94 27.29
N VAL A 990 49.41 -4.79 26.63
CA VAL A 990 50.69 -4.40 26.02
C VAL A 990 50.48 -3.39 24.89
N ASP A 991 49.46 -3.58 24.05
CA ASP A 991 49.15 -2.70 22.92
C ASP A 991 48.64 -1.34 23.40
N TRP A 992 47.75 -1.31 24.40
CA TRP A 992 47.32 -0.06 25.03
C TRP A 992 48.47 0.69 25.71
N LEU A 993 49.33 -0.02 26.46
CA LEU A 993 50.49 0.61 27.09
C LEU A 993 51.51 1.11 26.06
N SER A 994 51.67 0.41 24.93
CA SER A 994 52.53 0.84 23.83
C SER A 994 51.96 2.09 23.14
N TRP A 995 50.64 2.11 22.88
CA TRP A 995 49.96 3.26 22.33
C TRP A 995 50.00 4.47 23.28
N LEU A 996 49.77 4.28 24.58
CA LEU A 996 49.93 5.32 25.60
C LEU A 996 51.35 5.86 25.66
N GLN A 997 52.34 4.97 25.53
CA GLN A 997 53.74 5.39 25.49
C GLN A 997 54.00 6.28 24.27
N GLU A 998 53.53 5.90 23.08
CA GLU A 998 53.64 6.73 21.88
C GLU A 998 52.89 8.05 22.03
N ALA A 999 51.68 8.02 22.59
CA ALA A 999 50.83 9.19 22.78
C ALA A 999 51.45 10.20 23.76
N SER A 1000 52.19 9.72 24.77
CA SER A 1000 52.89 10.60 25.70
C SER A 1000 54.02 11.43 25.06
N HIS A 1001 54.47 11.06 23.85
CA HIS A 1001 55.47 11.80 23.08
C HIS A 1001 54.86 12.73 22.03
N ASN A 1002 53.54 12.70 21.81
CA ASN A 1002 52.86 13.60 20.90
C ASN A 1002 52.57 14.95 21.61
N PRO A 1003 53.10 16.08 21.10
CA PRO A 1003 52.90 17.39 21.73
C PRO A 1003 51.45 17.91 21.66
N GLY A 1004 50.57 17.28 20.88
CA GLY A 1004 49.14 17.54 20.83
C GLY A 1004 48.29 16.68 21.76
N ILE A 1005 48.90 15.84 22.59
CA ILE A 1005 48.17 14.97 23.54
C ILE A 1005 48.54 15.37 24.97
N VAL A 1006 47.53 15.64 25.79
CA VAL A 1006 47.70 15.91 27.22
C VAL A 1006 47.00 14.86 28.04
N MET A 1007 47.79 14.16 28.85
CA MET A 1007 47.31 13.09 29.72
C MET A 1007 47.17 13.59 31.15
N SER A 1008 46.07 13.22 31.80
CA SER A 1008 45.92 13.43 33.24
C SER A 1008 45.10 12.31 33.87
N ALA A 1009 45.48 11.95 35.10
CA ALA A 1009 44.67 11.06 35.94
C ALA A 1009 43.64 11.85 36.78
N ASP A 1010 43.62 13.18 36.67
CA ASP A 1010 42.68 14.07 37.35
C ASP A 1010 41.56 14.51 36.38
N PRO A 1011 40.33 13.98 36.52
CA PRO A 1011 39.21 14.35 35.67
C PRO A 1011 38.80 15.82 35.78
N ALA A 1012 39.09 16.50 36.89
CA ALA A 1012 38.80 17.94 37.03
C ALA A 1012 39.70 18.76 36.11
N ARG A 1013 41.00 18.40 36.05
CA ARG A 1013 41.97 19.03 35.16
C ARG A 1013 41.64 18.81 33.69
N LEU A 1014 41.20 17.61 33.30
CA LEU A 1014 40.79 17.33 31.92
C LEU A 1014 39.57 18.15 31.50
N ARG A 1015 38.59 18.32 32.40
CA ARG A 1015 37.42 19.17 32.16
C ARG A 1015 37.80 20.64 32.01
N GLU A 1016 38.74 21.13 32.82
CA GLU A 1016 39.25 22.50 32.70
C GLU A 1016 39.99 22.72 31.37
N LEU A 1017 40.82 21.76 30.96
CA LEU A 1017 41.52 21.77 29.67
C LEU A 1017 40.54 21.78 28.49
N PHE A 1018 39.53 20.90 28.53
CA PHE A 1018 38.48 20.85 27.51
C PHE A 1018 37.66 22.14 27.44
N ALA A 1019 37.23 22.68 28.59
CA ALA A 1019 36.42 23.90 28.66
C ALA A 1019 37.19 25.18 28.28
N SER A 1020 38.51 25.20 28.47
CA SER A 1020 39.36 26.35 28.13
C SER A 1020 39.87 26.34 26.69
N GLY A 1021 39.66 25.25 25.95
CA GLY A 1021 40.18 25.05 24.59
C GLY A 1021 41.71 24.99 24.49
N ASN A 1022 42.41 24.87 25.62
CA ASN A 1022 43.87 24.82 25.71
C ASN A 1022 44.35 23.41 26.06
N ALA A 1023 43.68 22.37 25.55
CA ALA A 1023 44.02 21.01 25.93
C ALA A 1023 45.48 20.67 25.66
#